data_AF-A0A6N9JT07-F1
#
_entry.id   AF-A0A6N9JT07-F1
#
_cell.length_a   1.000
_cell.length_b   1.000
_cell.length_c   1.000
_cell.angle_alpha   90.00
_cell.angle_beta   90.00
_cell.angle_gamma   90.00
#
_symmetry.space_group_name_H-M   'P 1'
#
loop_
_entity.id
_entity.type
_entity.pdbx_description
1 polymer ?
#
loop_
_entity_poly.entity_id
_entity_poly.type
_entity_poly.pdbx_seq_one_letter_code
_entity_poly.pdbx_strand_id
1 'polypeptide(L)'
;MKKLQLKKPDIKGKIRKIKNLKKEDVIAYWKGRHERRERILEARRNSAFAKKMQPVYAFMNRFSLIFHALLACIINFVIEAISRHSVVAAWDYMTGTPMVFLYNAFMIFVTFSIVYLFKRRIFVRMIIGAIWVILGIANGYILLKRVTPFNAQDLKIAGDGIALINNYCNGFEVVVIAVGAVALLIWLISMWRRGGQYAGKIHHIAALIGIIVCGVLYTFVTNIAIDKRVVSTYFGNIAFAYEDYGLPYCFSASLFNTGISEPNGYTKKAMAKIDKDGELNQTAASRSSDELPNIIVVQLESYFDVANAEFFTTSEDACPNLHNLYQNYSNGYFKVPSVGAGTANTEFEVLTGMNLRYFGPGEYPYKTYSKKHPTESAATALASLGYGTHALHDNTGNFYSRANVFNNMGFDTFTSKEFMNVLQTTENGWAKDEILTQHIMEAMDTTKQEDFVFTVSVQGHGNYPETQVIENPKIKVEGIEDEALKNKWEYYVNQVYEMDQFVGDLIKAVEERNEPSVVVFYGDHLPTMGLKAEDLKSRYLYNTNYVIWDNIGLQKDDKNIPAYQLMSEVLNRLDIHSGTVFNYHQQRKGTKNYLSDLELLQYDILYGKQYVYNGKAPITEGHMVMGIRNVSLSSIVPQLNSGYSLYGENFTKYSRVYVNGEKQKSSFLNNTRINLSETELKDGDVIQVGQVGSSDTIFRMSDKYTYQNGQLVKQEGTATDKSKSWVDQDYDVN
;
A
#
# COMPACT_ATOMS: atom_id res chain seq x y z
N MET A 1 31.44 -39.02 -21.11
CA MET A 1 32.25 -38.84 -19.88
C MET A 1 33.64 -38.33 -20.24
N LYS A 2 33.97 -37.07 -19.92
CA LYS A 2 35.34 -36.56 -19.77
C LYS A 2 35.38 -35.81 -18.45
N LYS A 3 36.08 -36.37 -17.45
CA LYS A 3 36.18 -35.80 -16.10
C LYS A 3 36.98 -34.49 -16.14
N LEU A 4 36.33 -33.37 -15.84
CA LEU A 4 36.99 -32.12 -15.50
C LEU A 4 37.74 -32.29 -14.17
N GLN A 5 39.07 -32.38 -14.22
CA GLN A 5 39.91 -32.33 -13.01
C GLN A 5 40.13 -30.87 -12.60
N LEU A 6 39.45 -30.45 -11.53
CA LEU A 6 39.76 -29.20 -10.81
C LEU A 6 41.08 -29.38 -10.03
N LYS A 7 42.15 -28.73 -10.49
CA LYS A 7 43.42 -28.64 -9.74
C LYS A 7 43.19 -27.85 -8.45
N LYS A 8 43.44 -28.47 -7.29
CA LYS A 8 43.47 -27.76 -6.00
C LYS A 8 44.49 -26.61 -6.05
N PRO A 9 44.14 -25.40 -5.59
CA PRO A 9 45.08 -24.29 -5.58
C PRO A 9 46.18 -24.55 -4.54
N ASP A 10 47.43 -24.43 -4.98
CA ASP A 10 48.61 -24.52 -4.09
C ASP A 10 48.73 -23.25 -3.24
N ILE A 11 48.05 -23.29 -2.09
CA ILE A 11 47.99 -22.17 -1.14
C ILE A 11 49.32 -22.08 -0.35
N LYS A 12 49.96 -23.20 -0.02
CA LYS A 12 51.23 -23.23 0.73
C LYS A 12 52.41 -22.70 -0.11
N GLY A 13 52.49 -23.05 -1.40
CA GLY A 13 53.51 -22.51 -2.32
C GLY A 13 53.33 -21.00 -2.59
N LYS A 14 52.09 -20.52 -2.66
CA LYS A 14 51.79 -19.07 -2.78
C LYS A 14 52.18 -18.28 -1.53
N ILE A 15 51.95 -18.81 -0.33
CA ILE A 15 52.32 -18.15 0.94
C ILE A 15 53.85 -18.12 1.14
N ARG A 16 54.57 -19.19 0.75
CA ARG A 16 56.05 -19.21 0.80
C ARG A 16 56.69 -18.25 -0.20
N LYS A 17 56.06 -18.02 -1.36
CA LYS A 17 56.45 -16.98 -2.33
C LYS A 17 56.30 -15.57 -1.78
N ILE A 18 55.30 -15.31 -0.94
CA ILE A 18 55.05 -13.96 -0.39
C ILE A 18 56.06 -13.59 0.70
N LYS A 19 56.56 -14.56 1.49
CA LYS A 19 57.58 -14.32 2.54
C LYS A 19 58.98 -13.96 2.02
N ASN A 20 59.31 -14.29 0.76
CA ASN A 20 60.61 -14.03 0.13
C ASN A 20 60.54 -13.01 -1.01
N LEU A 21 59.45 -12.25 -1.12
CA LEU A 21 59.35 -11.17 -2.12
C LEU A 21 60.26 -10.01 -1.70
N LYS A 22 61.35 -9.82 -2.43
CA LYS A 22 62.17 -8.62 -2.28
C LYS A 22 61.34 -7.40 -2.64
N LYS A 23 61.54 -6.29 -1.92
CA LYS A 23 60.82 -5.03 -2.16
C LYS A 23 60.96 -4.59 -3.63
N GLU A 24 62.12 -4.85 -4.23
CA GLU A 24 62.38 -4.59 -5.66
C GLU A 24 61.44 -5.37 -6.60
N ASP A 25 61.14 -6.64 -6.32
CA ASP A 25 60.30 -7.49 -7.19
C ASP A 25 58.82 -7.06 -7.14
N VAL A 26 58.35 -6.61 -5.98
CA VAL A 26 57.01 -6.04 -5.82
C VAL A 26 56.91 -4.73 -6.58
N ILE A 27 57.91 -3.85 -6.45
CA ILE A 27 57.97 -2.58 -7.20
C ILE A 27 58.02 -2.86 -8.71
N ALA A 28 58.84 -3.81 -9.17
CA ALA A 28 58.95 -4.20 -10.57
C ALA A 28 57.65 -4.81 -11.11
N TYR A 29 56.93 -5.61 -10.32
CA TYR A 29 55.62 -6.15 -10.70
C TYR A 29 54.58 -5.04 -10.88
N TRP A 30 54.50 -4.08 -9.94
CA TRP A 30 53.58 -2.95 -10.04
C TRP A 30 53.94 -2.01 -11.18
N LYS A 31 55.23 -1.75 -11.42
CA LYS A 31 55.74 -0.98 -12.56
C LYS A 31 55.41 -1.66 -13.89
N GLY A 32 55.72 -2.96 -14.02
CA GLY A 32 55.38 -3.74 -15.22
C GLY A 32 53.88 -3.93 -15.45
N ARG A 33 53.06 -3.98 -14.38
CA ARG A 33 51.59 -3.94 -14.48
C ARG A 33 51.11 -2.57 -14.95
N HIS A 34 51.72 -1.48 -14.48
CA HIS A 34 51.41 -0.13 -14.92
C HIS A 34 51.78 0.06 -16.39
N GLU A 35 52.96 -0.38 -16.83
CA GLU A 35 53.44 -0.29 -18.21
C GLU A 35 52.62 -1.18 -19.18
N ARG A 36 52.19 -2.38 -18.76
CA ARG A 36 51.24 -3.19 -19.55
C ARG A 36 49.89 -2.49 -19.69
N ARG A 37 49.40 -1.88 -18.61
CA ARG A 37 48.13 -1.14 -18.62
C ARG A 37 48.22 0.09 -19.52
N GLU A 38 49.32 0.83 -19.45
CA GLU A 38 49.64 1.97 -20.34
C GLU A 38 49.64 1.54 -21.81
N ARG A 39 50.38 0.49 -22.17
CA ARG A 39 50.40 -0.04 -23.55
C ARG A 39 49.02 -0.47 -24.05
N ILE A 40 48.22 -1.14 -23.22
CA ILE A 40 46.85 -1.52 -23.58
C ILE A 40 45.95 -0.28 -23.76
N LEU A 41 46.13 0.75 -22.92
CA LEU A 41 45.39 2.01 -23.02
C LEU A 41 45.79 2.81 -24.26
N GLU A 42 47.08 2.85 -24.60
CA GLU A 42 47.61 3.46 -25.82
C GLU A 42 47.11 2.75 -27.08
N ALA A 43 47.18 1.42 -27.12
CA ALA A 43 46.66 0.63 -28.23
C ALA A 43 45.14 0.86 -28.44
N ARG A 44 44.38 1.01 -27.34
CA ARG A 44 42.95 1.36 -27.41
C ARG A 44 42.70 2.79 -27.87
N ARG A 45 43.46 3.77 -27.37
CA ARG A 45 43.41 5.19 -27.79
C ARG A 45 43.74 5.37 -29.28
N ASN A 46 44.62 4.52 -29.82
CA ASN A 46 45.07 4.57 -31.20
C ASN A 46 44.31 3.64 -32.15
N SER A 47 43.28 2.93 -31.69
CA SER A 47 42.40 2.14 -32.56
C SER A 47 41.71 3.02 -33.61
N ALA A 48 41.42 2.48 -34.79
CA ALA A 48 40.78 3.22 -35.89
C ALA A 48 39.47 3.91 -35.46
N PHE A 49 38.68 3.23 -34.62
CA PHE A 49 37.46 3.78 -34.04
C PHE A 49 37.73 4.93 -33.05
N ALA A 50 38.71 4.78 -32.16
CA ALA A 50 39.05 5.82 -31.19
C ALA A 50 39.59 7.08 -31.86
N LYS A 51 40.39 6.95 -32.93
CA LYS A 51 40.87 8.08 -33.74
C LYS A 51 39.70 8.80 -34.44
N LYS A 52 38.74 8.07 -34.99
CA LYS A 52 37.52 8.66 -35.60
C LYS A 52 36.67 9.43 -34.56
N MET A 53 36.59 8.94 -33.33
CA MET A 53 35.77 9.53 -32.27
C MET A 53 36.46 10.62 -31.45
N GLN A 54 37.80 10.78 -31.54
CA GLN A 54 38.55 11.82 -30.82
C GLN A 54 38.01 13.25 -31.02
N PRO A 55 37.78 13.76 -32.25
CA PRO A 55 37.26 15.11 -32.44
C PRO A 55 35.84 15.27 -31.86
N VAL A 56 35.01 14.22 -31.98
CA VAL A 56 33.66 14.18 -31.40
C VAL A 56 33.72 14.26 -29.86
N TYR A 57 34.61 13.49 -29.23
CA TYR A 57 34.76 13.54 -27.77
C TYR A 57 35.34 14.87 -27.28
N ALA A 58 36.25 15.50 -28.02
CA ALA A 58 36.75 16.83 -27.68
C ALA A 58 35.62 17.88 -27.74
N PHE A 59 34.81 17.87 -28.80
CA PHE A 59 33.64 18.73 -28.96
C PHE A 59 32.58 18.50 -27.87
N MET A 60 32.21 17.25 -27.61
CA MET A 60 31.27 16.88 -26.54
C MET A 60 31.77 17.27 -25.15
N ASN A 61 33.08 17.25 -24.90
CA ASN A 61 33.65 17.69 -23.63
C ASN A 61 33.66 19.23 -23.49
N ARG A 62 33.83 19.96 -24.59
CA ARG A 62 33.78 21.44 -24.59
C ARG A 62 32.39 21.96 -24.25
N PHE A 63 31.35 21.34 -24.81
CA PHE A 63 29.95 21.71 -24.59
C PHE A 63 29.23 20.72 -23.66
N SER A 64 29.97 20.12 -22.72
CA SER A 64 29.46 18.99 -21.94
C SER A 64 28.23 19.34 -21.10
N LEU A 65 28.13 20.56 -20.59
CA LEU A 65 26.97 21.02 -19.81
C LEU A 65 25.72 21.20 -20.67
N ILE A 66 25.87 21.73 -21.89
CA ILE A 66 24.75 21.88 -22.83
C ILE A 66 24.22 20.51 -23.23
N PHE A 67 25.11 19.58 -23.62
CA PHE A 67 24.70 18.22 -23.95
C PHE A 67 24.14 17.44 -22.75
N HIS A 68 24.58 17.76 -21.52
CA HIS A 68 23.95 17.22 -20.32
C HIS A 68 22.51 17.68 -20.17
N ALA A 69 22.25 18.97 -20.32
CA ALA A 69 20.90 19.53 -20.23
C ALA A 69 20.00 18.95 -21.31
N LEU A 70 20.47 18.90 -22.57
CA LEU A 70 19.73 18.30 -23.67
C LEU A 70 19.42 16.81 -23.44
N LEU A 71 20.42 16.04 -22.97
CA LEU A 71 20.20 14.63 -22.67
C LEU A 71 19.21 14.45 -21.52
N ALA A 72 19.25 15.30 -20.49
CA ALA A 72 18.31 15.24 -19.38
C ALA A 72 16.88 15.52 -19.85
N CYS A 73 16.68 16.51 -20.73
CA CYS A 73 15.39 16.75 -21.37
C CYS A 73 14.92 15.55 -22.21
N ILE A 74 15.81 14.95 -23.01
CA ILE A 74 15.47 13.77 -23.82
C ILE A 74 15.06 12.59 -22.92
N ILE A 75 15.81 12.33 -21.84
CA ILE A 75 15.47 11.25 -20.90
C ILE A 75 14.14 11.53 -20.22
N ASN A 76 13.90 12.77 -19.77
CA ASN A 76 12.64 13.15 -19.15
C ASN A 76 11.46 12.93 -20.12
N PHE A 77 11.60 13.36 -21.38
CA PHE A 77 10.59 13.14 -22.42
C PHE A 77 10.32 11.65 -22.66
N VAL A 78 11.38 10.82 -22.73
CA VAL A 78 11.23 9.36 -22.88
C VAL A 78 10.51 8.75 -21.68
N ILE A 79 10.84 9.16 -20.46
CA ILE A 79 10.17 8.70 -19.23
C ILE A 79 8.68 9.04 -19.27
N GLU A 80 8.32 10.27 -19.63
CA GLU A 80 6.94 10.72 -19.70
C GLU A 80 6.17 10.03 -20.83
N ALA A 81 6.79 9.81 -22.00
CA ALA A 81 6.17 9.07 -23.10
C ALA A 81 5.85 7.61 -22.70
N ILE A 82 6.73 6.97 -21.93
CA ILE A 82 6.51 5.61 -21.41
C ILE A 82 5.43 5.62 -20.32
N SER A 83 5.49 6.58 -19.39
CA SER A 83 4.56 6.66 -18.25
C SER A 83 3.14 6.99 -18.69
N ARG A 84 2.98 7.81 -19.73
CA ARG A 84 1.67 8.23 -20.29
C ARG A 84 1.18 7.32 -21.42
N HIS A 85 1.96 6.30 -21.77
CA HIS A 85 1.68 5.41 -22.91
C HIS A 85 1.44 6.13 -24.24
N SER A 86 1.92 7.37 -24.39
CA SER A 86 1.68 8.21 -25.56
C SER A 86 2.77 9.27 -25.71
N VAL A 87 3.41 9.29 -26.89
CA VAL A 87 4.38 10.33 -27.28
C VAL A 87 3.68 11.68 -27.41
N VAL A 88 2.43 11.69 -27.87
CA VAL A 88 1.62 12.91 -28.01
C VAL A 88 1.31 13.49 -26.62
N ALA A 89 0.83 12.66 -25.69
CA ALA A 89 0.55 13.12 -24.33
C ALA A 89 1.81 13.64 -23.61
N ALA A 90 2.98 13.05 -23.86
CA ALA A 90 4.24 13.56 -23.32
C ALA A 90 4.65 14.90 -23.94
N TRP A 91 4.33 15.12 -25.21
CA TRP A 91 4.52 16.41 -25.88
C TRP A 91 3.59 17.49 -25.32
N ASP A 92 2.31 17.14 -25.10
CA ASP A 92 1.32 18.02 -24.49
C ASP A 92 1.71 18.39 -23.06
N TYR A 93 2.19 17.43 -22.26
CA TYR A 93 2.75 17.69 -20.94
C TYR A 93 3.94 18.66 -20.98
N MET A 94 4.92 18.40 -21.87
CA MET A 94 6.12 19.22 -22.02
C MET A 94 5.78 20.67 -22.42
N THR A 95 4.76 20.86 -23.26
CA THR A 95 4.38 22.18 -23.78
C THR A 95 3.35 22.91 -22.93
N GLY A 96 2.44 22.18 -22.28
CA GLY A 96 1.41 22.72 -21.38
C GLY A 96 1.95 23.04 -19.99
N THR A 97 2.95 22.29 -19.49
CA THR A 97 3.57 22.51 -18.17
C THR A 97 5.10 22.62 -18.26
N PRO A 98 5.64 23.56 -19.06
CA PRO A 98 7.07 23.60 -19.40
C PRO A 98 7.98 23.77 -18.18
N MET A 99 7.52 24.49 -17.15
CA MET A 99 8.30 24.69 -15.92
C MET A 99 8.47 23.38 -15.13
N VAL A 100 7.43 22.55 -15.10
CA VAL A 100 7.46 21.23 -14.45
C VAL A 100 8.39 20.30 -15.22
N PHE A 101 8.25 20.26 -16.56
CA PHE A 101 9.14 19.46 -17.42
C PHE A 101 10.61 19.85 -17.24
N LEU A 102 10.92 21.16 -17.26
CA LEU A 102 12.27 21.67 -17.09
C LEU A 102 12.83 21.39 -15.70
N TYR A 103 11.99 21.45 -14.66
CA TYR A 103 12.39 21.09 -13.30
C TYR A 103 12.76 19.61 -13.17
N ASN A 104 11.97 18.70 -13.74
CA ASN A 104 12.31 17.27 -13.80
C ASN A 104 13.58 17.01 -14.61
N ALA A 105 13.75 17.67 -15.76
CA ALA A 105 14.98 17.60 -16.52
C ALA A 105 16.19 18.13 -15.72
N PHE A 106 16.01 19.20 -14.94
CA PHE A 106 17.04 19.72 -14.05
C PHE A 106 17.42 18.73 -12.94
N MET A 107 16.45 17.99 -12.37
CA MET A 107 16.74 16.90 -11.42
C MET A 107 17.63 15.83 -12.04
N ILE A 108 17.29 15.35 -13.23
CA ILE A 108 18.11 14.38 -13.96
C ILE A 108 19.49 14.97 -14.26
N PHE A 109 19.56 16.24 -14.67
CA PHE A 109 20.82 16.95 -14.91
C PHE A 109 21.73 16.98 -13.67
N VAL A 110 21.19 17.26 -12.48
CA VAL A 110 21.96 17.29 -11.22
C VAL A 110 22.59 15.92 -10.94
N THR A 111 21.89 14.82 -11.21
CA THR A 111 22.47 13.46 -11.04
C THR A 111 23.68 13.22 -11.95
N PHE A 112 23.72 13.84 -13.14
CA PHE A 112 24.87 13.73 -14.03
C PHE A 112 26.11 14.49 -13.56
N SER A 113 26.04 15.39 -12.58
CA SER A 113 27.22 16.09 -12.04
C SER A 113 28.30 15.12 -11.55
N ILE A 114 27.90 13.94 -11.07
CA ILE A 114 28.77 12.86 -10.58
C ILE A 114 29.76 12.37 -11.65
N VAL A 115 29.43 12.48 -12.94
CA VAL A 115 30.28 11.95 -14.02
C VAL A 115 31.66 12.62 -14.06
N TYR A 116 31.77 13.86 -13.57
CA TYR A 116 33.02 14.63 -13.58
C TYR A 116 34.09 14.08 -12.63
N LEU A 117 33.73 13.18 -11.70
CA LEU A 117 34.67 12.44 -10.84
C LEU A 117 35.42 11.33 -11.59
N PHE A 118 34.96 10.94 -12.78
CA PHE A 118 35.45 9.77 -13.49
C PHE A 118 36.10 10.11 -14.84
N LYS A 119 37.12 9.33 -15.25
CA LYS A 119 37.73 9.48 -16.60
C LYS A 119 36.77 9.03 -17.69
N ARG A 120 35.89 8.07 -17.38
CA ARG A 120 34.92 7.49 -18.33
C ARG A 120 33.56 8.18 -18.20
N ARG A 121 33.53 9.50 -18.40
CA ARG A 121 32.33 10.33 -18.20
C ARG A 121 31.11 9.81 -18.96
N ILE A 122 31.30 9.43 -20.23
CA ILE A 122 30.21 8.92 -21.09
C ILE A 122 29.64 7.62 -20.54
N PHE A 123 30.49 6.69 -20.09
CA PHE A 123 30.03 5.42 -19.52
C PHE A 123 29.20 5.63 -18.25
N VAL A 124 29.68 6.46 -17.33
CA VAL A 124 28.95 6.77 -16.08
C VAL A 124 27.64 7.49 -16.39
N ARG A 125 27.64 8.42 -17.35
CA ARG A 125 26.41 9.10 -17.80
C ARG A 125 25.36 8.14 -18.33
N MET A 126 25.78 7.17 -19.15
CA MET A 126 24.88 6.15 -19.68
C MET A 126 24.31 5.24 -18.59
N ILE A 127 25.09 4.92 -17.55
CA ILE A 127 24.57 4.18 -16.38
C ILE A 127 23.49 4.98 -15.68
N ILE A 128 23.77 6.26 -15.35
CA ILE A 128 22.81 7.13 -14.67
C ILE A 128 21.54 7.30 -15.52
N GLY A 129 21.70 7.51 -16.84
CA GLY A 129 20.57 7.61 -17.76
C GLY A 129 19.77 6.31 -17.87
N ALA A 130 20.44 5.15 -17.87
CA ALA A 130 19.77 3.85 -17.88
C ALA A 130 18.95 3.63 -16.60
N ILE A 131 19.45 4.05 -15.43
CA ILE A 131 18.69 3.98 -14.16
C ILE A 131 17.39 4.77 -14.29
N TRP A 132 17.46 6.02 -14.77
CA TRP A 132 16.29 6.86 -14.98
C TRP A 132 15.28 6.26 -15.98
N VAL A 133 15.76 5.72 -17.10
CA VAL A 133 14.89 5.04 -18.07
C VAL A 133 14.28 3.77 -17.49
N ILE A 134 15.00 2.98 -16.70
CA ILE A 134 14.46 1.80 -16.01
C ILE A 134 13.35 2.19 -15.04
N LEU A 135 13.52 3.28 -14.28
CA LEU A 135 12.45 3.82 -13.43
C LEU A 135 11.23 4.22 -14.28
N GLY A 136 11.43 4.87 -15.43
CA GLY A 136 10.36 5.18 -16.38
C GLY A 136 9.62 3.95 -16.91
N ILE A 137 10.37 2.91 -17.29
CA ILE A 137 9.80 1.62 -17.75
C ILE A 137 9.03 0.93 -16.62
N ALA A 138 9.58 0.88 -15.41
CA ALA A 138 8.90 0.32 -14.26
C ALA A 138 7.59 1.06 -13.97
N ASN A 139 7.62 2.40 -14.00
CA ASN A 139 6.44 3.23 -13.81
C ASN A 139 5.37 2.98 -14.88
N GLY A 140 5.72 3.06 -16.17
CA GLY A 140 4.78 2.79 -17.25
C GLY A 140 4.21 1.37 -17.16
N TYR A 141 5.03 0.36 -16.88
CA TYR A 141 4.54 -1.01 -16.74
C TYR A 141 3.58 -1.17 -15.55
N ILE A 142 3.87 -0.55 -14.40
CA ILE A 142 2.96 -0.57 -13.24
C ILE A 142 1.64 0.14 -13.59
N LEU A 143 1.68 1.25 -14.31
CA LEU A 143 0.49 1.99 -14.76
C LEU A 143 -0.40 1.20 -15.74
N LEU A 144 0.15 0.21 -16.45
CA LEU A 144 -0.66 -0.75 -17.23
C LEU A 144 -1.45 -1.74 -16.36
N LYS A 145 -1.01 -1.98 -15.12
CA LYS A 145 -1.59 -2.99 -14.23
C LYS A 145 -2.44 -2.40 -13.11
N ARG A 146 -2.15 -1.17 -12.69
CA ARG A 146 -2.90 -0.45 -11.65
C ARG A 146 -2.76 1.06 -11.84
N VAL A 147 -3.70 1.81 -11.26
CA VAL A 147 -3.78 3.29 -11.34
C VAL A 147 -2.63 3.99 -10.61
N THR A 148 -2.11 3.38 -9.54
CA THR A 148 -1.08 4.02 -8.69
C THR A 148 0.32 3.88 -9.29
N PRO A 149 1.05 4.98 -9.50
CA PRO A 149 2.39 4.99 -10.06
C PRO A 149 3.43 4.20 -9.25
N PHE A 150 4.56 3.89 -9.89
CA PHE A 150 5.71 3.29 -9.21
C PHE A 150 6.37 4.31 -8.26
N ASN A 151 6.49 3.96 -6.99
CA ASN A 151 7.06 4.82 -5.96
C ASN A 151 8.21 4.12 -5.18
N ALA A 152 8.84 4.86 -4.27
CA ALA A 152 9.96 4.34 -3.49
C ALA A 152 9.61 3.15 -2.57
N GLN A 153 8.34 3.01 -2.17
CA GLN A 153 7.91 1.89 -1.35
C GLN A 153 7.88 0.58 -2.16
N ASP A 154 7.51 0.64 -3.44
CA ASP A 154 7.62 -0.51 -4.34
C ASP A 154 9.08 -0.99 -4.44
N LEU A 155 10.06 -0.07 -4.45
CA LEU A 155 11.48 -0.43 -4.43
C LEU A 155 11.93 -1.07 -3.11
N LYS A 156 11.40 -0.61 -1.97
CA LYS A 156 11.70 -1.21 -0.65
C LYS A 156 11.16 -2.64 -0.55
N ILE A 157 10.01 -2.92 -1.17
CA ILE A 157 9.46 -4.28 -1.29
C ILE A 157 10.27 -5.11 -2.29
N ALA A 158 10.82 -4.49 -3.33
CA ALA A 158 11.66 -5.13 -4.35
C ALA A 158 13.04 -5.60 -3.85
N GLY A 159 13.38 -5.40 -2.57
CA GLY A 159 14.53 -6.06 -1.93
C GLY A 159 14.50 -7.58 -2.11
N ASP A 160 13.29 -8.15 -2.15
CA ASP A 160 13.01 -9.52 -2.60
C ASP A 160 12.53 -9.52 -4.05
N GLY A 161 13.41 -9.15 -4.99
CA GLY A 161 13.07 -8.91 -6.41
C GLY A 161 12.34 -10.05 -7.14
N ILE A 162 12.34 -11.28 -6.59
CA ILE A 162 11.58 -12.42 -7.09
C ILE A 162 10.07 -12.26 -6.81
N ALA A 163 9.70 -11.72 -5.64
CA ALA A 163 8.31 -11.52 -5.25
C ALA A 163 7.61 -10.48 -6.16
N LEU A 164 8.30 -9.40 -6.54
CA LEU A 164 7.76 -8.39 -7.44
C LEU A 164 7.48 -8.95 -8.84
N ILE A 165 8.42 -9.74 -9.38
CA ILE A 165 8.28 -10.34 -10.71
C ILE A 165 7.13 -11.33 -10.73
N ASN A 166 6.99 -12.18 -9.69
CA ASN A 166 5.92 -13.17 -9.62
C ASN A 166 4.53 -12.54 -9.40
N ASN A 167 4.45 -11.37 -8.75
CA ASN A 167 3.18 -10.70 -8.46
C ASN A 167 2.64 -9.88 -9.64
N TYR A 168 3.51 -9.41 -10.54
CA TYR A 168 3.11 -8.48 -11.60
C TYR A 168 3.37 -8.98 -13.02
N CYS A 169 4.33 -9.88 -13.21
CA CYS A 169 4.76 -10.34 -14.53
C CYS A 169 4.33 -11.79 -14.79
N ASN A 170 3.75 -12.04 -15.97
CA ASN A 170 3.56 -13.40 -16.47
C ASN A 170 4.89 -14.00 -16.98
N GLY A 171 4.93 -15.32 -17.18
CA GLY A 171 6.16 -16.02 -17.58
C GLY A 171 6.82 -15.51 -18.87
N PHE A 172 6.03 -14.99 -19.82
CA PHE A 172 6.57 -14.37 -21.04
C PHE A 172 7.22 -13.01 -20.76
N GLU A 173 6.56 -12.15 -19.97
CA GLU A 173 7.10 -10.86 -19.56
C GLU A 173 8.41 -11.02 -18.78
N VAL A 174 8.54 -12.06 -17.94
CA VAL A 174 9.80 -12.40 -17.26
C VAL A 174 10.93 -12.68 -18.24
N VAL A 175 10.66 -13.44 -19.31
CA VAL A 175 11.65 -13.74 -20.35
C VAL A 175 12.08 -12.46 -21.08
N VAL A 176 11.15 -11.56 -21.40
CA VAL A 176 11.45 -10.27 -22.03
C VAL A 176 12.35 -9.41 -21.14
N ILE A 177 12.05 -9.32 -19.84
CA ILE A 177 12.87 -8.60 -18.86
C ILE A 177 14.28 -9.20 -18.78
N ALA A 178 14.38 -10.54 -18.74
CA ALA A 178 15.67 -11.24 -18.70
C ALA A 178 16.52 -10.98 -19.95
N VAL A 179 15.92 -11.04 -21.14
CA VAL A 179 16.60 -10.70 -22.41
C VAL A 179 17.05 -9.25 -22.42
N GLY A 180 16.21 -8.32 -21.98
CA GLY A 180 16.54 -6.90 -21.85
C GLY A 180 17.72 -6.66 -20.90
N ALA A 181 17.74 -7.32 -19.75
CA ALA A 181 18.82 -7.24 -18.78
C ALA A 181 20.15 -7.77 -19.36
N VAL A 182 20.12 -8.90 -20.07
CA VAL A 182 21.31 -9.45 -20.75
C VAL A 182 21.81 -8.51 -21.85
N ALA A 183 20.91 -7.95 -22.66
CA ALA A 183 21.25 -6.97 -23.69
C ALA A 183 21.90 -5.71 -23.09
N LEU A 184 21.33 -5.18 -21.99
CA LEU A 184 21.89 -4.06 -21.24
C LEU A 184 23.29 -4.38 -20.71
N LEU A 185 23.49 -5.58 -20.14
CA LEU A 185 24.80 -6.02 -19.66
C LEU A 185 25.84 -6.12 -20.79
N ILE A 186 25.47 -6.72 -21.93
CA ILE A 186 26.36 -6.80 -23.10
C ILE A 186 26.71 -5.39 -23.58
N TRP A 187 25.74 -4.50 -23.63
CA TRP A 187 25.93 -3.11 -24.02
C TRP A 187 26.85 -2.36 -23.04
N LEU A 188 26.66 -2.52 -21.73
CA LEU A 188 27.53 -1.94 -20.69
C LEU A 188 28.96 -2.48 -20.79
N ILE A 189 29.16 -3.79 -20.98
CA ILE A 189 30.49 -4.40 -21.18
C ILE A 189 31.16 -3.87 -22.44
N SER A 190 30.38 -3.79 -23.53
CA SER A 190 30.80 -3.21 -24.80
C SER A 190 31.26 -1.76 -24.63
N MET A 191 30.45 -0.92 -23.97
CA MET A 191 30.77 0.47 -23.70
C MET A 191 31.96 0.63 -22.74
N TRP A 192 32.10 -0.23 -21.75
CA TRP A 192 33.28 -0.24 -20.90
C TRP A 192 34.55 -0.55 -21.70
N ARG A 193 34.47 -1.38 -22.74
CA ARG A 193 35.62 -1.70 -23.59
C ARG A 193 35.89 -0.61 -24.64
N ARG A 194 34.84 -0.02 -25.23
CA ARG A 194 34.92 0.87 -26.41
C ARG A 194 34.73 2.37 -26.12
N GLY A 195 34.14 2.72 -24.98
CA GLY A 195 33.82 4.10 -24.62
C GLY A 195 35.07 4.94 -24.37
N GLY A 196 35.07 6.15 -24.94
CA GLY A 196 36.16 7.12 -24.80
C GLY A 196 36.47 7.49 -23.34
N GLN A 197 37.74 7.79 -23.08
CA GLN A 197 38.21 8.32 -21.81
C GLN A 197 38.55 9.80 -21.96
N TYR A 198 38.17 10.60 -20.97
CA TYR A 198 38.62 11.98 -20.85
C TYR A 198 40.15 12.01 -20.76
N ALA A 199 40.77 12.75 -21.68
CA ALA A 199 42.22 12.81 -21.83
C ALA A 199 42.90 13.78 -20.84
N GLY A 200 42.15 14.74 -20.30
CA GLY A 200 42.66 15.72 -19.34
C GLY A 200 42.86 15.17 -17.93
N LYS A 201 43.48 15.98 -17.05
CA LYS A 201 43.57 15.69 -15.62
C LYS A 201 42.19 15.84 -14.97
N ILE A 202 41.84 14.93 -14.06
CA ILE A 202 40.62 15.08 -13.26
C ILE A 202 40.96 15.96 -12.07
N HIS A 203 40.26 17.09 -11.97
CA HIS A 203 40.32 17.96 -10.81
C HIS A 203 39.27 17.52 -9.80
N HIS A 204 39.58 16.49 -9.01
CA HIS A 204 38.62 15.88 -8.08
C HIS A 204 38.02 16.89 -7.10
N ILE A 205 38.83 17.82 -6.58
CA ILE A 205 38.35 18.89 -5.67
C ILE A 205 37.36 19.81 -6.38
N ALA A 206 37.70 20.30 -7.58
CA ALA A 206 36.80 21.16 -8.35
C ALA A 206 35.51 20.43 -8.77
N ALA A 207 35.61 19.14 -9.10
CA ALA A 207 34.44 18.30 -9.41
C ALA A 207 33.54 18.11 -8.18
N LEU A 208 34.13 17.86 -6.99
CA LEU A 208 33.38 17.77 -5.74
C LEU A 208 32.70 19.09 -5.39
N ILE A 209 33.40 20.22 -5.51
CA ILE A 209 32.81 21.55 -5.32
C ILE A 209 31.65 21.76 -6.31
N GLY A 210 31.83 21.40 -7.58
CA GLY A 210 30.77 21.48 -8.58
C GLY A 210 29.53 20.64 -8.23
N ILE A 211 29.71 19.43 -7.70
CA ILE A 211 28.62 18.58 -7.21
C ILE A 211 27.89 19.23 -6.03
N ILE A 212 28.64 19.79 -5.05
CA ILE A 212 28.07 20.51 -3.91
C ILE A 212 27.27 21.72 -4.38
N VAL A 213 27.81 22.51 -5.32
CA VAL A 213 27.12 23.66 -5.90
C VAL A 213 25.85 23.22 -6.63
N CYS A 214 25.89 22.14 -7.41
CA CYS A 214 24.68 21.57 -8.03
C CYS A 214 23.65 21.12 -6.98
N GLY A 215 24.08 20.55 -5.85
CA GLY A 215 23.21 20.18 -4.74
C GLY A 215 22.56 21.38 -4.06
N VAL A 216 23.32 22.44 -3.77
CA VAL A 216 22.79 23.69 -3.19
C VAL A 216 21.82 24.38 -4.16
N LEU A 217 22.19 24.45 -5.44
CA LEU A 217 21.31 24.97 -6.48
C LEU A 217 20.03 24.15 -6.60
N TYR A 218 20.12 22.82 -6.49
CA TYR A 218 18.96 21.94 -6.47
C TYR A 218 18.01 22.32 -5.33
N THR A 219 18.49 22.38 -4.09
CA THR A 219 17.67 22.78 -2.93
C THR A 219 17.02 24.15 -3.12
N PHE A 220 17.77 25.14 -3.61
CA PHE A 220 17.25 26.48 -3.84
C PHE A 220 16.15 26.51 -4.92
N VAL A 221 16.39 25.85 -6.06
CA VAL A 221 15.41 25.75 -7.16
C VAL A 221 14.18 24.98 -6.73
N THR A 222 14.33 23.90 -5.96
CA THR A 222 13.20 23.14 -5.40
C THR A 222 12.34 24.01 -4.48
N ASN A 223 12.96 24.79 -3.58
CA ASN A 223 12.21 25.70 -2.71
C ASN A 223 11.43 26.76 -3.50
N ILE A 224 12.04 27.32 -4.56
CA ILE A 224 11.34 28.25 -5.47
C ILE A 224 10.20 27.55 -6.21
N ALA A 225 10.43 26.33 -6.70
CA ALA A 225 9.42 25.57 -7.43
C ALA A 225 8.21 25.25 -6.54
N ILE A 226 8.43 24.97 -5.25
CA ILE A 226 7.38 24.77 -4.25
C ILE A 226 6.65 26.09 -3.96
N ASP A 227 7.38 27.17 -3.66
CA ASP A 227 6.80 28.49 -3.35
C ASP A 227 5.94 29.03 -4.50
N LYS A 228 6.39 28.85 -5.74
CA LYS A 228 5.66 29.22 -6.95
C LYS A 228 4.62 28.20 -7.39
N ARG A 229 4.39 27.14 -6.62
CA ARG A 229 3.43 26.06 -6.91
C ARG A 229 3.66 25.38 -8.28
N VAL A 230 4.90 25.37 -8.76
CA VAL A 230 5.31 24.55 -9.92
C VAL A 230 5.24 23.07 -9.55
N VAL A 231 5.60 22.74 -8.31
CA VAL A 231 5.43 21.40 -7.73
C VAL A 231 4.85 21.50 -6.32
N SER A 232 4.16 20.46 -5.86
CA SER A 232 3.56 20.40 -4.51
C SER A 232 4.35 19.48 -3.57
N THR A 233 4.35 19.77 -2.27
CA THR A 233 4.83 18.87 -1.21
C THR A 233 3.71 18.03 -0.60
N TYR A 234 2.49 18.14 -1.12
CA TYR A 234 1.33 17.33 -0.71
C TYR A 234 0.67 16.75 -1.95
N PHE A 235 0.52 15.43 -1.98
CA PHE A 235 -0.17 14.71 -3.06
C PHE A 235 -1.47 14.13 -2.51
N GLY A 236 -2.59 14.82 -2.74
CA GLY A 236 -3.91 14.27 -2.39
C GLY A 236 -4.21 13.01 -3.22
N ASN A 237 -3.89 13.03 -4.51
CA ASN A 237 -3.91 11.83 -5.36
C ASN A 237 -2.53 11.63 -6.00
N ILE A 238 -1.94 10.46 -5.77
CA ILE A 238 -0.61 10.11 -6.29
C ILE A 238 -0.61 10.01 -7.81
N ALA A 239 -1.67 9.44 -8.40
CA ALA A 239 -1.78 9.30 -9.84
C ALA A 239 -1.81 10.68 -10.51
N PHE A 240 -2.67 11.58 -10.03
CA PHE A 240 -2.70 12.97 -10.51
C PHE A 240 -1.40 13.71 -10.21
N ALA A 241 -0.78 13.50 -9.06
CA ALA A 241 0.51 14.12 -8.78
C ALA A 241 1.62 13.70 -9.77
N TYR A 242 1.64 12.46 -10.22
CA TYR A 242 2.60 12.02 -11.26
C TYR A 242 2.21 12.55 -12.64
N GLU A 243 0.92 12.68 -12.93
CA GLU A 243 0.44 13.31 -14.16
C GLU A 243 0.77 14.81 -14.21
N ASP A 244 0.64 15.51 -13.08
CA ASP A 244 0.88 16.95 -12.96
C ASP A 244 2.37 17.29 -12.83
N TYR A 245 3.12 16.51 -12.04
CA TYR A 245 4.49 16.84 -11.64
C TYR A 245 5.58 15.93 -12.23
N GLY A 246 5.21 14.86 -12.94
CA GLY A 246 6.12 13.94 -13.59
C GLY A 246 6.84 12.95 -12.66
N LEU A 247 7.33 11.85 -13.26
CA LEU A 247 7.95 10.75 -12.50
C LEU A 247 9.19 11.19 -11.70
N PRO A 248 10.18 11.93 -12.24
CA PRO A 248 11.42 12.16 -11.52
C PRO A 248 11.25 12.91 -10.19
N TYR A 249 10.40 13.93 -10.16
CA TYR A 249 10.08 14.65 -8.94
C TYR A 249 9.30 13.77 -7.96
N CYS A 250 8.18 13.19 -8.39
CA CYS A 250 7.32 12.44 -7.48
C CYS A 250 7.99 11.20 -6.91
N PHE A 251 8.76 10.46 -7.72
CA PHE A 251 9.55 9.33 -7.24
C PHE A 251 10.59 9.78 -6.20
N SER A 252 11.33 10.86 -6.48
CA SER A 252 12.32 11.39 -5.53
C SER A 252 11.68 11.90 -4.24
N ALA A 253 10.53 12.58 -4.34
CA ALA A 253 9.76 13.04 -3.18
C ALA A 253 9.32 11.83 -2.33
N SER A 254 8.79 10.77 -2.94
CA SER A 254 8.43 9.54 -2.23
C SER A 254 9.61 8.82 -1.57
N LEU A 255 10.83 8.97 -2.14
CA LEU A 255 12.05 8.34 -1.63
C LEU A 255 12.63 9.07 -0.42
N PHE A 256 12.65 10.41 -0.48
CA PHE A 256 13.32 11.23 0.52
C PHE A 256 12.38 11.83 1.57
N ASN A 257 11.10 11.96 1.27
CA ASN A 257 10.09 12.52 2.17
C ASN A 257 9.12 11.40 2.60
N THR A 258 9.59 10.47 3.45
CA THR A 258 8.77 9.43 4.08
C THR A 258 8.67 9.72 5.58
N GLY A 259 7.48 9.55 6.15
CA GLY A 259 7.15 9.86 7.52
C GLY A 259 6.87 11.35 7.75
N ILE A 260 6.81 11.75 9.01
CA ILE A 260 6.62 13.14 9.41
C ILE A 260 7.97 13.68 9.86
N SER A 261 8.43 14.77 9.25
CA SER A 261 9.67 15.44 9.68
C SER A 261 9.46 16.13 11.02
N GLU A 262 10.50 16.22 11.87
CA GLU A 262 10.42 16.92 13.17
C GLU A 262 9.95 18.37 12.98
N PRO A 263 8.75 18.74 13.46
CA PRO A 263 8.24 20.08 13.25
C PRO A 263 8.97 21.10 14.13
N ASN A 264 9.10 22.32 13.62
CA ASN A 264 9.73 23.41 14.37
C ASN A 264 9.00 23.65 15.70
N GLY A 265 9.74 23.68 16.80
CA GLY A 265 9.18 23.92 18.13
C GLY A 265 8.74 22.66 18.88
N TYR A 266 8.97 21.47 18.31
CA TYR A 266 8.78 20.20 19.03
C TYR A 266 9.65 20.14 20.29
N THR A 267 8.99 20.22 21.45
CA THR A 267 9.62 20.20 22.77
C THR A 267 8.64 19.63 23.79
N LYS A 268 9.15 19.09 24.91
CA LYS A 268 8.31 18.63 26.03
C LYS A 268 7.36 19.72 26.53
N LYS A 269 7.80 20.99 26.55
CA LYS A 269 6.98 22.14 26.96
C LYS A 269 5.83 22.44 25.99
N ALA A 270 6.08 22.34 24.69
CA ALA A 270 5.03 22.49 23.68
C ALA A 270 3.98 21.37 23.83
N MET A 271 4.41 20.13 24.06
CA MET A 271 3.51 19.00 24.27
C MET A 271 2.66 19.17 25.53
N ALA A 272 3.25 19.57 26.66
CA ALA A 272 2.50 19.85 27.88
C ALA A 272 1.40 20.93 27.69
N LYS A 273 1.66 21.96 26.85
CA LYS A 273 0.66 23.00 26.52
C LYS A 273 -0.46 22.47 25.60
N ILE A 274 -0.14 21.53 24.72
CA ILE A 274 -1.12 20.90 23.84
C ILE A 274 -2.02 19.97 24.67
N ASP A 275 -1.40 19.18 25.54
CA ASP A 275 -2.03 18.22 26.45
C ASP A 275 -2.85 18.87 27.58
N LYS A 276 -2.64 20.17 27.85
CA LYS A 276 -3.28 20.90 28.97
C LYS A 276 -3.19 20.12 30.29
N ASP A 277 -1.98 19.71 30.66
CA ASP A 277 -1.70 18.97 31.89
C ASP A 277 -2.38 17.58 32.00
N GLY A 278 -2.56 16.88 30.88
CA GLY A 278 -2.98 15.46 30.84
C GLY A 278 -4.42 15.23 30.41
N GLU A 279 -5.16 16.27 30.01
CA GLU A 279 -6.56 16.18 29.59
C GLU A 279 -6.74 15.36 28.30
N LEU A 280 -5.71 15.22 27.45
CA LEU A 280 -5.86 14.45 26.22
C LEU A 280 -5.87 12.94 26.45
N ASN A 281 -5.27 12.47 27.54
CA ASN A 281 -5.19 11.05 27.87
C ASN A 281 -6.27 10.58 28.85
N GLN A 282 -7.27 11.42 29.13
CA GLN A 282 -8.39 11.04 29.98
C GLN A 282 -9.41 10.23 29.19
N THR A 283 -9.86 9.13 29.79
CA THR A 283 -10.97 8.32 29.31
C THR A 283 -12.19 8.62 30.17
N ALA A 284 -13.28 9.05 29.55
CA ALA A 284 -14.55 9.31 30.20
C ALA A 284 -15.72 9.04 29.24
N ALA A 285 -16.83 8.56 29.80
CA ALA A 285 -18.13 8.52 29.14
C ALA A 285 -19.17 8.99 30.15
N SER A 286 -20.13 9.81 29.73
CA SER A 286 -21.19 10.29 30.62
C SER A 286 -22.33 9.30 30.82
N ARG A 287 -22.52 8.40 29.84
CA ARG A 287 -23.48 7.30 29.89
C ARG A 287 -22.99 6.22 30.86
N SER A 288 -23.93 5.57 31.54
CA SER A 288 -23.60 4.36 32.30
C SER A 288 -23.14 3.25 31.34
N SER A 289 -22.42 2.24 31.85
CA SER A 289 -21.95 1.10 31.03
C SER A 289 -23.09 0.47 30.22
N ASP A 290 -24.25 0.32 30.85
CA ASP A 290 -25.42 -0.37 30.29
C ASP A 290 -26.18 0.50 29.26
N GLU A 291 -25.78 1.75 29.06
CA GLU A 291 -26.36 2.70 28.09
C GLU A 291 -25.40 3.02 26.93
N LEU A 292 -24.17 2.48 26.97
CA LEU A 292 -23.23 2.63 25.88
C LEU A 292 -23.77 1.90 24.63
N PRO A 293 -23.70 2.50 23.44
CA PRO A 293 -24.14 1.84 22.24
C PRO A 293 -23.03 1.02 21.58
N ASN A 294 -23.44 -0.02 20.85
CA ASN A 294 -22.60 -0.61 19.82
C ASN A 294 -22.24 0.45 18.77
N ILE A 295 -21.00 0.45 18.30
CA ILE A 295 -20.50 1.39 17.30
C ILE A 295 -20.04 0.61 16.08
N ILE A 296 -20.82 0.66 15.01
CA ILE A 296 -20.52 -0.01 13.76
C ILE A 296 -20.13 1.04 12.73
N VAL A 297 -18.97 0.87 12.11
CA VAL A 297 -18.43 1.80 11.11
C VAL A 297 -18.13 1.02 9.85
N VAL A 298 -18.77 1.41 8.76
CA VAL A 298 -18.72 0.73 7.46
C VAL A 298 -18.17 1.66 6.41
N GLN A 299 -16.99 1.32 5.92
CA GLN A 299 -16.38 1.94 4.76
C GLN A 299 -16.91 1.27 3.49
N LEU A 300 -17.66 2.02 2.69
CA LEU A 300 -18.20 1.58 1.40
C LEU A 300 -17.18 1.89 0.30
N GLU A 301 -16.60 0.85 -0.28
CA GLU A 301 -15.53 0.98 -1.28
C GLU A 301 -15.98 1.75 -2.51
N SER A 302 -15.21 2.79 -2.85
CA SER A 302 -15.43 3.70 -3.97
C SER A 302 -16.79 4.41 -3.97
N TYR A 303 -17.57 4.36 -2.88
CA TYR A 303 -18.90 4.92 -2.85
C TYR A 303 -18.89 6.46 -2.90
N PHE A 304 -19.77 6.99 -3.74
CA PHE A 304 -20.29 8.33 -3.62
C PHE A 304 -21.74 8.30 -4.10
N ASP A 305 -22.56 9.23 -3.63
CA ASP A 305 -23.93 9.37 -4.13
C ASP A 305 -23.88 9.78 -5.61
N VAL A 306 -24.25 8.83 -6.48
CA VAL A 306 -24.21 8.97 -7.94
C VAL A 306 -25.15 10.05 -8.46
N ALA A 307 -26.15 10.48 -7.68
CA ALA A 307 -26.97 11.64 -8.00
C ALA A 307 -26.16 12.95 -7.96
N ASN A 308 -24.92 12.94 -7.47
CA ASN A 308 -24.00 14.09 -7.52
C ASN A 308 -23.23 14.21 -8.84
N ALA A 309 -23.30 13.22 -9.73
CA ALA A 309 -22.75 13.34 -11.08
C ALA A 309 -23.71 14.14 -11.98
N GLU A 310 -23.19 15.09 -12.75
CA GLU A 310 -24.00 16.03 -13.55
C GLU A 310 -24.04 15.71 -15.06
N PHE A 311 -23.28 14.72 -15.51
CA PHE A 311 -23.14 14.38 -16.94
C PHE A 311 -23.93 13.13 -17.38
N PHE A 312 -24.67 12.50 -16.46
CA PHE A 312 -25.59 11.40 -16.77
C PHE A 312 -26.81 11.41 -15.85
N THR A 313 -27.84 10.67 -16.23
CA THR A 313 -29.02 10.39 -15.41
C THR A 313 -29.24 8.90 -15.25
N THR A 314 -29.92 8.50 -14.18
CA THR A 314 -30.32 7.10 -13.93
C THR A 314 -31.82 6.91 -14.16
N SER A 315 -32.23 5.70 -14.57
CA SER A 315 -33.65 5.38 -14.80
C SER A 315 -34.51 5.37 -13.53
N GLU A 316 -33.90 5.05 -12.39
CA GLU A 316 -34.49 5.03 -11.05
C GLU A 316 -33.44 5.55 -10.05
N ASP A 317 -33.83 5.76 -8.79
CA ASP A 317 -32.89 6.08 -7.72
C ASP A 317 -31.96 4.89 -7.45
N ALA A 318 -30.65 5.12 -7.52
CA ALA A 318 -29.64 4.10 -7.28
C ALA A 318 -29.30 3.90 -5.79
N CYS A 319 -29.70 4.83 -4.91
CA CYS A 319 -29.37 4.79 -3.47
C CYS A 319 -30.60 5.03 -2.57
N PRO A 320 -31.74 4.34 -2.78
CA PRO A 320 -32.97 4.67 -2.05
C PRO A 320 -32.86 4.51 -0.52
N ASN A 321 -32.11 3.52 -0.02
CA ASN A 321 -31.94 3.34 1.43
C ASN A 321 -31.06 4.46 2.02
N LEU A 322 -29.90 4.74 1.41
CA LEU A 322 -29.00 5.81 1.84
C LEU A 322 -29.66 7.19 1.74
N HIS A 323 -30.44 7.47 0.69
CA HIS A 323 -31.21 8.70 0.56
C HIS A 323 -32.26 8.85 1.67
N ASN A 324 -32.94 7.76 2.04
CA ASN A 324 -33.82 7.77 3.22
C ASN A 324 -33.02 8.05 4.50
N LEU A 325 -31.83 7.48 4.67
CA LEU A 325 -30.96 7.78 5.81
C LEU A 325 -30.52 9.25 5.83
N TYR A 326 -30.11 9.84 4.70
CA TYR A 326 -29.73 11.26 4.61
C TYR A 326 -30.87 12.22 4.97
N GLN A 327 -32.12 11.84 4.70
CA GLN A 327 -33.27 12.66 5.09
C GLN A 327 -33.47 12.70 6.61
N ASN A 328 -33.23 11.58 7.29
CA ASN A 328 -33.61 11.38 8.69
C ASN A 328 -32.43 11.51 9.69
N TYR A 329 -31.19 11.31 9.24
CA TYR A 329 -30.01 11.22 10.11
C TYR A 329 -28.87 12.14 9.67
N SER A 330 -27.92 12.38 10.58
CA SER A 330 -26.81 13.33 10.35
C SER A 330 -25.95 12.88 9.18
N ASN A 331 -25.78 13.74 8.18
CA ASN A 331 -25.02 13.44 6.96
C ASN A 331 -24.33 14.68 6.39
N GLY A 332 -23.56 14.47 5.31
CA GLY A 332 -23.00 15.54 4.51
C GLY A 332 -21.88 15.05 3.61
N TYR A 333 -21.10 15.99 3.05
CA TYR A 333 -19.92 15.62 2.30
C TYR A 333 -18.82 15.12 3.23
N PHE A 334 -18.25 13.99 2.85
CA PHE A 334 -17.12 13.40 3.52
C PHE A 334 -15.84 13.75 2.75
N LYS A 335 -14.92 14.48 3.40
CA LYS A 335 -13.68 14.92 2.76
C LYS A 335 -12.59 13.88 2.96
N VAL A 336 -12.25 13.18 1.89
CA VAL A 336 -11.29 12.08 1.90
C VAL A 336 -9.88 12.57 1.52
N PRO A 337 -8.82 11.90 2.00
CA PRO A 337 -7.44 12.27 1.69
C PRO A 337 -7.00 11.86 0.28
N SER A 338 -7.78 11.05 -0.44
CA SER A 338 -7.39 10.47 -1.74
C SER A 338 -8.56 10.29 -2.71
N VAL A 339 -8.27 10.10 -4.02
CA VAL A 339 -9.26 9.97 -5.11
C VAL A 339 -8.87 8.76 -5.97
N GLY A 340 -9.81 7.90 -6.37
CA GLY A 340 -9.58 6.76 -7.25
C GLY A 340 -8.75 5.61 -6.67
N ALA A 341 -8.01 5.86 -5.59
CA ALA A 341 -7.28 4.89 -4.80
C ALA A 341 -7.01 5.49 -3.42
N GLY A 342 -6.54 4.68 -2.49
CA GLY A 342 -6.19 5.16 -1.15
C GLY A 342 -7.17 4.76 -0.06
N THR A 343 -7.94 3.67 -0.26
CA THR A 343 -8.77 3.03 0.77
C THR A 343 -8.10 3.02 2.16
N ALA A 344 -6.86 2.52 2.24
CA ALA A 344 -6.10 2.45 3.50
C ALA A 344 -5.69 3.81 4.09
N ASN A 345 -5.69 4.87 3.28
CA ASN A 345 -5.40 6.23 3.71
C ASN A 345 -6.62 6.86 4.38
N THR A 346 -7.80 6.73 3.78
CA THR A 346 -9.06 7.12 4.42
C THR A 346 -9.30 6.31 5.70
N GLU A 347 -9.07 5.00 5.64
CA GLU A 347 -9.12 4.07 6.78
C GLU A 347 -8.20 4.51 7.92
N PHE A 348 -6.95 4.90 7.61
CA PHE A 348 -5.99 5.43 8.59
C PHE A 348 -6.51 6.71 9.26
N GLU A 349 -6.99 7.68 8.48
CA GLU A 349 -7.51 8.93 9.05
C GLU A 349 -8.71 8.69 9.97
N VAL A 350 -9.66 7.84 9.55
CA VAL A 350 -10.85 7.50 10.35
C VAL A 350 -10.45 6.79 11.64
N LEU A 351 -9.62 5.76 11.57
CA LEU A 351 -9.26 4.94 12.73
C LEU A 351 -8.32 5.63 13.71
N THR A 352 -7.54 6.64 13.31
CA THR A 352 -6.54 7.26 14.20
C THR A 352 -6.82 8.73 14.52
N GLY A 353 -7.67 9.40 13.73
CA GLY A 353 -7.84 10.85 13.76
C GLY A 353 -6.62 11.62 13.23
N MET A 354 -5.56 10.92 12.79
CA MET A 354 -4.35 11.57 12.27
C MET A 354 -4.57 12.05 10.84
N ASN A 355 -3.93 13.16 10.49
CA ASN A 355 -4.10 13.79 9.19
C ASN A 355 -2.94 13.41 8.25
N LEU A 356 -3.26 12.90 7.07
CA LEU A 356 -2.28 12.47 6.08
C LEU A 356 -1.47 13.62 5.47
N ARG A 357 -1.93 14.86 5.62
CA ARG A 357 -1.23 16.05 5.12
C ARG A 357 0.18 16.23 5.68
N TYR A 358 0.47 15.67 6.86
CA TYR A 358 1.80 15.77 7.49
C TYR A 358 2.77 14.65 7.07
N PHE A 359 2.26 13.58 6.45
CA PHE A 359 3.11 12.50 5.97
C PHE A 359 3.76 12.85 4.63
N GLY A 360 4.66 11.97 4.21
CA GLY A 360 5.24 11.99 2.88
C GLY A 360 4.19 12.05 1.77
N PRO A 361 4.47 12.75 0.66
CA PRO A 361 3.57 12.80 -0.48
C PRO A 361 3.24 11.39 -1.00
N GLY A 362 1.96 11.03 -1.01
CA GLY A 362 1.52 9.71 -1.46
C GLY A 362 1.90 8.55 -0.55
N GLU A 363 2.20 8.83 0.71
CA GLU A 363 2.52 7.81 1.69
C GLU A 363 1.27 7.02 2.08
N TYR A 364 1.50 5.73 2.36
CA TYR A 364 0.54 4.85 3.00
C TYR A 364 1.09 4.50 4.39
N PRO A 365 0.65 5.17 5.47
CA PRO A 365 1.15 4.91 6.83
C PRO A 365 1.06 3.45 7.25
N TYR A 366 0.07 2.73 6.73
CA TYR A 366 -0.06 1.27 6.90
C TYR A 366 1.22 0.54 6.49
N LYS A 367 1.80 0.90 5.34
CA LYS A 367 2.99 0.24 4.79
C LYS A 367 4.29 0.74 5.41
N THR A 368 4.34 1.98 5.86
CA THR A 368 5.58 2.65 6.30
C THR A 368 5.77 2.63 7.80
N TYR A 369 4.67 2.66 8.57
CA TYR A 369 4.68 2.77 10.03
C TYR A 369 3.84 1.66 10.70
N SER A 370 2.52 1.67 10.51
CA SER A 370 1.57 0.91 11.35
C SER A 370 1.67 -0.60 11.21
N LYS A 371 2.16 -1.16 10.10
CA LYS A 371 2.39 -2.61 10.01
C LYS A 371 3.53 -3.11 10.92
N LYS A 372 4.36 -2.22 11.46
CA LYS A 372 5.55 -2.56 12.28
C LYS A 372 5.52 -2.01 13.69
N HIS A 373 4.64 -1.06 13.98
CA HIS A 373 4.64 -0.35 15.26
C HIS A 373 3.21 -0.24 15.80
N PRO A 374 3.02 -0.45 17.11
CA PRO A 374 1.78 -0.09 17.80
C PRO A 374 1.34 1.33 17.43
N THR A 375 0.06 1.48 17.11
CA THR A 375 -0.54 2.74 16.65
C THR A 375 -1.85 2.93 17.40
N GLU A 376 -1.95 3.98 18.22
CA GLU A 376 -3.21 4.34 18.86
C GLU A 376 -4.33 4.55 17.82
N SER A 377 -5.50 3.99 18.10
CA SER A 377 -6.65 4.00 17.20
C SER A 377 -7.98 4.04 17.95
N ALA A 378 -9.09 4.10 17.21
CA ALA A 378 -10.44 3.94 17.72
C ALA A 378 -10.64 2.60 18.46
N ALA A 379 -9.97 1.53 18.02
CA ALA A 379 -10.02 0.25 18.72
C ALA A 379 -9.40 0.38 20.12
N THR A 380 -8.18 0.92 20.26
CA THR A 380 -7.58 1.12 21.59
C THR A 380 -8.37 2.10 22.46
N ALA A 381 -8.95 3.14 21.86
CA ALA A 381 -9.75 4.12 22.58
C ALA A 381 -11.03 3.49 23.16
N LEU A 382 -11.76 2.70 22.38
CA LEU A 382 -13.00 2.05 22.81
C LEU A 382 -12.72 0.82 23.70
N ALA A 383 -11.65 0.06 23.44
CA ALA A 383 -11.22 -1.02 24.33
C ALA A 383 -10.90 -0.52 25.74
N SER A 384 -10.38 0.72 25.90
CA SER A 384 -10.16 1.33 27.22
C SER A 384 -11.45 1.58 28.02
N LEU A 385 -12.61 1.59 27.34
CA LEU A 385 -13.94 1.65 27.94
C LEU A 385 -14.59 0.27 28.09
N GLY A 386 -13.88 -0.80 27.72
CA GLY A 386 -14.35 -2.18 27.85
C GLY A 386 -15.01 -2.76 26.61
N TYR A 387 -15.03 -2.06 25.47
CA TYR A 387 -15.62 -2.56 24.23
C TYR A 387 -14.88 -3.78 23.68
N GLY A 388 -15.62 -4.71 23.06
CA GLY A 388 -15.04 -5.66 22.11
C GLY A 388 -14.70 -4.95 20.80
N THR A 389 -13.57 -5.28 20.17
CA THR A 389 -13.10 -4.58 18.96
C THR A 389 -12.87 -5.54 17.80
N HIS A 390 -13.66 -5.36 16.74
CA HIS A 390 -13.72 -6.29 15.61
C HIS A 390 -13.47 -5.55 14.30
N ALA A 391 -12.51 -6.02 13.52
CA ALA A 391 -12.29 -5.59 12.14
C ALA A 391 -12.86 -6.63 11.17
N LEU A 392 -13.47 -6.17 10.07
CA LEU A 392 -13.99 -7.03 9.01
C LEU A 392 -13.58 -6.51 7.63
N HIS A 393 -13.30 -7.45 6.73
CA HIS A 393 -13.09 -7.14 5.32
C HIS A 393 -13.44 -8.35 4.45
N ASP A 394 -14.29 -8.16 3.45
CA ASP A 394 -14.65 -9.16 2.44
C ASP A 394 -13.59 -9.34 1.34
N ASN A 395 -12.37 -8.82 1.58
CA ASN A 395 -11.16 -9.12 0.83
C ASN A 395 -10.05 -9.73 1.71
N THR A 396 -8.95 -10.15 1.07
CA THR A 396 -7.86 -10.88 1.73
C THR A 396 -7.20 -10.09 2.86
N GLY A 397 -6.92 -10.75 3.99
CA GLY A 397 -6.36 -10.10 5.19
C GLY A 397 -4.94 -9.53 5.02
N ASN A 398 -4.16 -10.04 4.07
CA ASN A 398 -2.83 -9.51 3.75
C ASN A 398 -2.88 -8.21 2.92
N PHE A 399 -4.02 -7.88 2.28
CA PHE A 399 -4.12 -6.70 1.43
C PHE A 399 -3.90 -5.42 2.28
N TYR A 400 -3.11 -4.48 1.76
CA TYR A 400 -2.57 -3.34 2.52
C TYR A 400 -1.85 -3.67 3.85
N SER A 401 -1.44 -4.93 4.06
CA SER A 401 -0.89 -5.41 5.34
C SER A 401 -1.89 -5.31 6.51
N ARG A 402 -3.20 -5.33 6.25
CA ARG A 402 -4.24 -5.14 7.28
C ARG A 402 -4.12 -6.07 8.49
N ALA A 403 -3.81 -7.35 8.29
CA ALA A 403 -3.60 -8.26 9.43
C ALA A 403 -2.55 -7.74 10.43
N ASN A 404 -1.44 -7.17 9.95
CA ASN A 404 -0.42 -6.59 10.83
C ASN A 404 -0.86 -5.22 11.37
N VAL A 405 -1.50 -4.41 10.54
CA VAL A 405 -1.92 -3.05 10.92
C VAL A 405 -3.01 -3.10 11.97
N PHE A 406 -4.08 -3.87 11.78
CA PHE A 406 -5.17 -4.02 12.74
C PHE A 406 -4.68 -4.64 14.05
N ASN A 407 -3.73 -5.58 13.99
CA ASN A 407 -3.05 -6.07 15.19
C ASN A 407 -2.37 -4.94 15.97
N ASN A 408 -1.57 -4.13 15.27
CA ASN A 408 -0.86 -3.01 15.90
C ASN A 408 -1.77 -1.82 16.24
N MET A 409 -2.98 -1.77 15.70
CA MET A 409 -4.02 -0.80 16.06
C MET A 409 -4.85 -1.25 17.26
N GLY A 410 -4.64 -2.47 17.76
CA GLY A 410 -5.27 -2.98 18.99
C GLY A 410 -6.67 -3.55 18.81
N PHE A 411 -7.02 -4.05 17.62
CA PHE A 411 -8.25 -4.83 17.45
C PHE A 411 -8.13 -6.20 18.14
N ASP A 412 -9.22 -6.71 18.70
CA ASP A 412 -9.26 -8.05 19.29
C ASP A 412 -9.36 -9.13 18.21
N THR A 413 -10.13 -8.87 17.15
CA THR A 413 -10.28 -9.81 16.04
C THR A 413 -10.27 -9.15 14.67
N PHE A 414 -9.82 -9.90 13.66
CA PHE A 414 -9.98 -9.52 12.25
C PHE A 414 -10.54 -10.68 11.41
N THR A 415 -11.77 -10.52 10.92
CA THR A 415 -12.42 -11.48 10.02
C THR A 415 -12.27 -10.99 8.58
N SER A 416 -11.29 -11.55 7.87
CA SER A 416 -11.04 -11.30 6.45
C SER A 416 -11.73 -12.35 5.54
N LYS A 417 -11.67 -12.17 4.22
CA LYS A 417 -12.25 -13.10 3.22
C LYS A 417 -11.85 -14.57 3.39
N GLU A 418 -10.67 -14.83 3.96
CA GLU A 418 -10.19 -16.17 4.30
C GLU A 418 -11.12 -16.93 5.26
N PHE A 419 -11.90 -16.20 6.06
CA PHE A 419 -12.84 -16.71 7.05
C PHE A 419 -14.30 -16.63 6.60
N MET A 420 -14.55 -16.18 5.37
CA MET A 420 -15.89 -15.99 4.81
C MET A 420 -16.17 -17.00 3.71
N ASN A 421 -17.36 -17.61 3.73
CA ASN A 421 -17.81 -18.48 2.64
C ASN A 421 -18.42 -17.66 1.50
N VAL A 422 -17.56 -16.98 0.72
CA VAL A 422 -17.99 -16.13 -0.40
C VAL A 422 -18.60 -16.99 -1.52
N LEU A 423 -19.92 -16.96 -1.63
CA LEU A 423 -20.70 -17.67 -2.66
C LEU A 423 -21.05 -16.79 -3.87
N GLN A 424 -21.20 -15.48 -3.64
CA GLN A 424 -21.53 -14.52 -4.69
C GLN A 424 -20.37 -13.57 -4.95
N THR A 425 -20.13 -13.30 -6.22
CA THR A 425 -19.18 -12.28 -6.66
C THR A 425 -19.80 -11.42 -7.74
N THR A 426 -19.30 -10.20 -7.87
CA THR A 426 -19.58 -9.36 -9.04
C THR A 426 -19.03 -10.03 -10.31
N GLU A 427 -19.43 -9.52 -11.47
CA GLU A 427 -18.98 -9.99 -12.80
C GLU A 427 -17.45 -9.90 -12.94
N ASN A 428 -16.79 -9.04 -12.15
CA ASN A 428 -15.34 -8.85 -12.12
C ASN A 428 -14.65 -9.60 -10.97
N GLY A 429 -15.37 -10.44 -10.22
CA GLY A 429 -14.81 -11.34 -9.21
C GLY A 429 -14.63 -10.76 -7.80
N TRP A 430 -15.14 -9.55 -7.54
CA TRP A 430 -15.18 -8.97 -6.19
C TRP A 430 -16.26 -9.65 -5.35
N ALA A 431 -16.06 -9.79 -4.03
CA ALA A 431 -17.13 -10.29 -3.17
C ALA A 431 -18.30 -9.28 -3.18
N LYS A 432 -19.53 -9.78 -3.07
CA LYS A 432 -20.69 -8.91 -2.83
C LYS A 432 -20.77 -8.55 -1.35
N ASP A 433 -21.12 -7.30 -1.06
CA ASP A 433 -21.12 -6.72 0.29
C ASP A 433 -22.17 -7.38 1.21
N GLU A 434 -23.20 -8.04 0.64
CA GLU A 434 -24.24 -8.80 1.38
C GLU A 434 -23.68 -9.77 2.43
N ILE A 435 -22.47 -10.32 2.19
CA ILE A 435 -21.84 -11.29 3.10
C ILE A 435 -21.39 -10.64 4.41
N LEU A 436 -21.21 -9.32 4.43
CA LEU A 436 -20.72 -8.60 5.60
C LEU A 436 -21.77 -8.55 6.70
N THR A 437 -23.07 -8.45 6.38
CA THR A 437 -24.13 -8.37 7.40
C THR A 437 -24.08 -9.53 8.38
N GLN A 438 -24.02 -10.77 7.87
CA GLN A 438 -23.91 -11.95 8.74
C GLN A 438 -22.65 -11.91 9.62
N HIS A 439 -21.51 -11.48 9.07
CA HIS A 439 -20.25 -11.52 9.81
C HIS A 439 -20.14 -10.38 10.83
N ILE A 440 -20.76 -9.22 10.58
CA ILE A 440 -20.90 -8.14 11.57
C ILE A 440 -21.71 -8.65 12.76
N MET A 441 -22.88 -9.27 12.51
CA MET A 441 -23.72 -9.84 13.57
C MET A 441 -22.97 -10.95 14.35
N GLU A 442 -22.30 -11.85 13.63
CA GLU A 442 -21.51 -12.92 14.27
C GLU A 442 -20.37 -12.39 15.12
N ALA A 443 -19.74 -11.27 14.75
CA ALA A 443 -18.69 -10.65 15.55
C ALA A 443 -19.26 -10.13 16.87
N MET A 444 -20.40 -9.45 16.81
CA MET A 444 -21.10 -8.92 17.99
C MET A 444 -21.66 -10.02 18.91
N ASP A 445 -21.92 -11.22 18.37
CA ASP A 445 -22.34 -12.37 19.18
C ASP A 445 -21.17 -13.04 19.94
N THR A 446 -19.91 -12.61 19.72
CA THR A 446 -18.74 -13.21 20.39
C THR A 446 -18.42 -12.62 21.76
N THR A 447 -19.01 -11.49 22.09
CA THR A 447 -18.78 -10.69 23.28
C THR A 447 -20.09 -10.51 24.04
N LYS A 448 -20.01 -10.04 25.29
CA LYS A 448 -21.20 -9.72 26.11
C LYS A 448 -21.37 -8.23 26.33
N GLN A 449 -20.25 -7.51 26.28
CA GLN A 449 -20.16 -6.07 26.29
C GLN A 449 -20.55 -5.49 24.93
N GLU A 450 -20.59 -4.16 24.84
CA GLU A 450 -20.76 -3.42 23.59
C GLU A 450 -19.56 -3.59 22.67
N ASP A 451 -19.80 -3.52 21.36
CA ASP A 451 -18.78 -3.72 20.34
C ASP A 451 -18.51 -2.50 19.48
N PHE A 452 -17.24 -2.34 19.14
CA PHE A 452 -16.77 -1.53 18.05
C PHE A 452 -16.47 -2.43 16.85
N VAL A 453 -17.27 -2.30 15.80
CA VAL A 453 -17.10 -3.08 14.58
C VAL A 453 -16.69 -2.16 13.43
N PHE A 454 -15.47 -2.31 12.94
CA PHE A 454 -14.97 -1.59 11.77
C PHE A 454 -14.96 -2.50 10.54
N THR A 455 -15.76 -2.18 9.54
CA THR A 455 -15.96 -2.99 8.34
C THR A 455 -15.51 -2.25 7.09
N VAL A 456 -14.75 -2.93 6.23
CA VAL A 456 -14.36 -2.42 4.91
C VAL A 456 -15.00 -3.31 3.85
N SER A 457 -15.83 -2.74 2.99
CA SER A 457 -16.45 -3.44 1.87
C SER A 457 -15.56 -3.45 0.63
N VAL A 458 -15.86 -4.25 -0.41
CA VAL A 458 -15.03 -4.33 -1.63
C VAL A 458 -15.84 -4.34 -2.93
N GLN A 459 -17.17 -4.44 -2.87
CA GLN A 459 -17.99 -4.61 -4.07
C GLN A 459 -17.79 -3.49 -5.10
N GLY A 460 -17.55 -2.24 -4.66
CA GLY A 460 -17.38 -1.07 -5.53
C GLY A 460 -16.02 -0.94 -6.20
N HIS A 461 -15.09 -1.84 -5.87
CA HIS A 461 -13.71 -1.76 -6.30
C HIS A 461 -13.58 -1.83 -7.84
N GLY A 462 -12.55 -1.18 -8.38
CA GLY A 462 -12.36 -0.96 -9.82
C GLY A 462 -12.14 -2.20 -10.70
N ASN A 463 -11.75 -1.93 -11.96
CA ASN A 463 -11.86 -2.78 -13.16
C ASN A 463 -13.23 -2.69 -13.87
N TYR A 464 -13.76 -1.47 -13.97
CA TYR A 464 -15.06 -1.23 -14.61
C TYR A 464 -15.03 -1.61 -16.10
N PRO A 465 -15.93 -2.49 -16.56
CA PRO A 465 -15.87 -3.06 -17.89
C PRO A 465 -16.32 -2.06 -18.96
N GLU A 466 -15.63 -2.04 -20.10
CA GLU A 466 -15.97 -1.23 -21.27
C GLU A 466 -17.08 -1.86 -22.12
N THR A 467 -17.42 -3.11 -21.84
CA THR A 467 -18.50 -3.86 -22.50
C THR A 467 -19.62 -4.11 -21.52
N GLN A 468 -20.85 -4.25 -22.02
CA GLN A 468 -21.98 -4.66 -21.21
C GLN A 468 -21.76 -6.08 -20.65
N VAL A 469 -21.58 -6.19 -19.34
CA VAL A 469 -21.44 -7.49 -18.64
C VAL A 469 -22.69 -7.87 -17.85
N ILE A 470 -23.54 -6.90 -17.53
CA ILE A 470 -24.84 -7.11 -16.88
C ILE A 470 -25.90 -7.22 -17.97
N GLU A 471 -26.46 -8.41 -18.16
CA GLU A 471 -27.46 -8.65 -19.22
C GLU A 471 -28.70 -7.77 -19.05
N ASN A 472 -29.20 -7.64 -17.82
CA ASN A 472 -30.41 -6.89 -17.47
C ASN A 472 -30.15 -5.97 -16.26
N PRO A 473 -29.49 -4.82 -16.45
CA PRO A 473 -29.20 -3.90 -15.35
C PRO A 473 -30.50 -3.36 -14.74
N LYS A 474 -30.57 -3.32 -13.41
CA LYS A 474 -31.72 -2.80 -12.66
C LYS A 474 -31.82 -1.28 -12.84
N ILE A 475 -30.68 -0.59 -12.79
CA ILE A 475 -30.57 0.84 -13.03
C ILE A 475 -29.90 1.08 -14.39
N LYS A 476 -30.56 1.80 -15.29
CA LYS A 476 -29.98 2.18 -16.59
C LYS A 476 -29.36 3.56 -16.52
N VAL A 477 -28.28 3.77 -17.27
CA VAL A 477 -27.60 5.06 -17.38
C VAL A 477 -27.86 5.71 -18.74
N GLU A 478 -28.26 6.98 -18.72
CA GLU A 478 -28.55 7.79 -19.91
C GLU A 478 -27.73 9.09 -19.91
N GLY A 479 -27.50 9.70 -21.09
CA GLY A 479 -26.74 10.95 -21.23
C GLY A 479 -25.27 10.80 -21.63
N ILE A 480 -24.74 9.56 -21.70
CA ILE A 480 -23.38 9.27 -22.15
C ILE A 480 -23.42 8.69 -23.57
N GLU A 481 -22.78 9.36 -24.54
CA GLU A 481 -22.72 8.92 -25.94
C GLU A 481 -21.69 7.81 -26.18
N ASP A 482 -20.55 7.85 -25.49
CA ASP A 482 -19.51 6.83 -25.61
C ASP A 482 -19.96 5.52 -24.95
N GLU A 483 -20.15 4.46 -25.75
CA GLU A 483 -20.68 3.18 -25.26
C GLU A 483 -19.78 2.53 -24.20
N ALA A 484 -18.46 2.65 -24.33
CA ALA A 484 -17.52 2.09 -23.37
C ALA A 484 -17.62 2.77 -22.01
N LEU A 485 -17.70 4.09 -21.99
CA LEU A 485 -17.92 4.90 -20.79
C LEU A 485 -19.31 4.66 -20.21
N LYS A 486 -20.35 4.53 -21.06
CA LYS A 486 -21.70 4.20 -20.61
C LYS A 486 -21.73 2.85 -19.90
N ASN A 487 -21.12 1.81 -20.48
CA ASN A 487 -21.05 0.48 -19.88
C ASN A 487 -20.33 0.50 -18.52
N LYS A 488 -19.23 1.27 -18.42
CA LYS A 488 -18.51 1.49 -17.16
C LYS A 488 -19.41 2.07 -16.08
N TRP A 489 -20.12 3.16 -16.39
CA TRP A 489 -21.01 3.84 -15.45
C TRP A 489 -22.24 3.01 -15.10
N GLU A 490 -22.87 2.35 -16.08
CA GLU A 490 -24.03 1.49 -15.83
C GLU A 490 -23.65 0.32 -14.93
N TYR A 491 -22.51 -0.32 -15.17
CA TYR A 491 -21.97 -1.34 -14.27
C TYR A 491 -21.80 -0.78 -12.85
N TYR A 492 -21.08 0.33 -12.69
CA TYR A 492 -20.78 0.93 -11.39
C TYR A 492 -22.05 1.36 -10.63
N VAL A 493 -23.01 1.99 -11.31
CA VAL A 493 -24.28 2.41 -10.71
C VAL A 493 -25.08 1.21 -10.20
N ASN A 494 -25.05 0.06 -10.89
CA ASN A 494 -25.69 -1.16 -10.39
C ASN A 494 -24.94 -1.78 -9.21
N GLN A 495 -23.60 -1.67 -9.15
CA GLN A 495 -22.86 -2.06 -7.94
C GLN A 495 -23.24 -1.17 -6.75
N VAL A 496 -23.36 0.14 -6.95
CA VAL A 496 -23.82 1.09 -5.92
C VAL A 496 -25.24 0.77 -5.46
N TYR A 497 -26.13 0.36 -6.38
CA TYR A 497 -27.48 -0.08 -6.02
C TYR A 497 -27.47 -1.33 -5.13
N GLU A 498 -26.63 -2.32 -5.42
CA GLU A 498 -26.49 -3.50 -4.56
C GLU A 498 -25.84 -3.16 -3.19
N MET A 499 -24.87 -2.24 -3.16
CA MET A 499 -24.33 -1.72 -1.89
C MET A 499 -25.41 -1.05 -1.05
N ASP A 500 -26.32 -0.29 -1.67
CA ASP A 500 -27.45 0.34 -1.00
C ASP A 500 -28.42 -0.69 -0.41
N GLN A 501 -28.62 -1.84 -1.08
CA GLN A 501 -29.39 -2.95 -0.49
C GLN A 501 -28.70 -3.52 0.75
N PHE A 502 -27.37 -3.73 0.70
CA PHE A 502 -26.59 -4.13 1.87
C PHE A 502 -26.73 -3.14 3.03
N VAL A 503 -26.72 -1.82 2.77
CA VAL A 503 -26.96 -0.80 3.81
C VAL A 503 -28.32 -0.99 4.47
N GLY A 504 -29.37 -1.18 3.68
CA GLY A 504 -30.73 -1.43 4.19
C GLY A 504 -30.81 -2.72 5.05
N ASP A 505 -30.23 -3.82 4.56
CA ASP A 505 -30.20 -5.09 5.27
C ASP A 505 -29.41 -5.02 6.59
N LEU A 506 -28.29 -4.28 6.61
CA LEU A 506 -27.50 -4.10 7.81
C LEU A 506 -28.25 -3.26 8.86
N ILE A 507 -28.86 -2.15 8.47
CA ILE A 507 -29.67 -1.33 9.40
C ILE A 507 -30.79 -2.17 10.01
N LYS A 508 -31.49 -2.94 9.19
CA LYS A 508 -32.54 -3.85 9.67
C LYS A 508 -32.00 -4.87 10.66
N ALA A 509 -30.89 -5.52 10.35
CA ALA A 509 -30.28 -6.52 11.23
C ALA A 509 -29.83 -5.91 12.57
N VAL A 510 -29.25 -4.71 12.56
CA VAL A 510 -28.85 -3.98 13.78
C VAL A 510 -30.07 -3.58 14.61
N GLU A 511 -31.13 -3.08 13.97
CA GLU A 511 -32.37 -2.72 14.65
C GLU A 511 -33.06 -3.93 15.31
N GLU A 512 -33.05 -5.10 14.64
CA GLU A 512 -33.60 -6.35 15.17
C GLU A 512 -32.89 -6.86 16.43
N ARG A 513 -31.65 -6.41 16.71
CA ARG A 513 -30.94 -6.75 17.96
C ARG A 513 -31.57 -6.09 19.20
N ASN A 514 -32.30 -4.99 19.03
CA ASN A 514 -32.87 -4.21 20.15
C ASN A 514 -31.82 -3.74 21.17
N GLU A 515 -30.59 -3.48 20.71
CA GLU A 515 -29.48 -2.93 21.50
C GLU A 515 -29.22 -1.47 21.09
N PRO A 516 -28.87 -0.56 22.03
CA PRO A 516 -28.40 0.77 21.69
C PRO A 516 -27.27 0.69 20.67
N SER A 517 -27.41 1.35 19.52
CA SER A 517 -26.50 1.19 18.39
C SER A 517 -26.36 2.47 17.56
N VAL A 518 -25.15 2.69 17.05
CA VAL A 518 -24.82 3.71 16.05
C VAL A 518 -24.15 3.02 14.88
N VAL A 519 -24.61 3.33 13.66
CA VAL A 519 -24.02 2.83 12.41
C VAL A 519 -23.58 4.01 11.55
N VAL A 520 -22.30 4.01 11.18
CA VAL A 520 -21.69 5.04 10.32
C VAL A 520 -21.40 4.41 8.97
N PHE A 521 -21.94 4.99 7.90
CA PHE A 521 -21.55 4.65 6.52
C PHE A 521 -20.77 5.81 5.92
N TYR A 522 -19.68 5.52 5.23
CA TYR A 522 -18.97 6.53 4.44
C TYR A 522 -18.29 5.93 3.20
N GLY A 523 -18.20 6.74 2.14
CA GLY A 523 -17.42 6.39 0.95
C GLY A 523 -15.95 6.78 1.08
N ASP A 524 -15.02 5.89 0.77
CA ASP A 524 -13.59 6.10 1.02
C ASP A 524 -12.86 6.96 -0.03
N HIS A 525 -13.32 6.92 -1.28
CA HIS A 525 -12.91 7.80 -2.37
C HIS A 525 -13.87 7.72 -3.56
N LEU A 526 -13.76 8.64 -4.51
CA LEU A 526 -14.47 8.50 -5.81
C LEU A 526 -13.90 7.33 -6.63
N PRO A 527 -14.70 6.69 -7.52
CA PRO A 527 -14.23 5.60 -8.38
C PRO A 527 -13.19 6.09 -9.41
N THR A 528 -12.30 5.19 -9.85
CA THR A 528 -11.36 5.50 -10.95
C THR A 528 -12.06 5.54 -12.31
N MET A 529 -12.76 6.64 -12.57
CA MET A 529 -13.51 6.88 -13.82
C MET A 529 -13.06 8.17 -14.53
N GLY A 530 -11.93 8.75 -14.15
CA GLY A 530 -11.42 10.00 -14.76
C GLY A 530 -12.28 11.23 -14.46
N LEU A 531 -13.06 11.20 -13.37
CA LEU A 531 -13.89 12.32 -12.93
C LEU A 531 -13.08 13.61 -12.75
N LYS A 532 -13.66 14.71 -13.19
CA LYS A 532 -13.20 16.07 -12.97
C LYS A 532 -14.09 16.78 -11.96
N ALA A 533 -13.58 17.86 -11.38
CA ALA A 533 -14.38 18.69 -10.48
C ALA A 533 -15.66 19.22 -11.16
N GLU A 534 -15.61 19.49 -12.46
CA GLU A 534 -16.77 19.96 -13.23
C GLU A 534 -17.85 18.88 -13.47
N ASP A 535 -17.56 17.61 -13.21
CA ASP A 535 -18.52 16.51 -13.36
C ASP A 535 -19.42 16.34 -12.12
N LEU A 536 -19.08 17.01 -11.00
CA LEU A 536 -19.71 16.83 -9.70
C LEU A 536 -20.41 18.10 -9.22
N LYS A 537 -21.60 17.96 -8.63
CA LYS A 537 -22.34 19.06 -7.98
C LYS A 537 -21.49 19.82 -6.95
N SER A 538 -20.62 19.11 -6.21
CA SER A 538 -19.76 19.68 -5.17
C SER A 538 -18.62 20.54 -5.73
N ARG A 539 -18.31 20.40 -7.02
CA ARG A 539 -17.14 20.98 -7.69
C ARG A 539 -15.81 20.63 -7.01
N TYR A 540 -15.75 19.49 -6.30
CA TYR A 540 -14.57 19.07 -5.55
C TYR A 540 -14.41 17.54 -5.54
N LEU A 541 -13.28 17.06 -6.07
CA LEU A 541 -13.00 15.63 -6.28
C LEU A 541 -12.76 14.81 -5.00
N TYR A 542 -12.51 15.47 -3.87
CA TYR A 542 -12.24 14.80 -2.60
C TYR A 542 -13.48 14.72 -1.70
N ASN A 543 -14.67 15.02 -2.25
CA ASN A 543 -15.93 14.85 -1.54
C ASN A 543 -16.61 13.54 -1.96
N THR A 544 -16.76 12.64 -1.00
CA THR A 544 -17.72 11.53 -1.02
C THR A 544 -18.86 11.88 -0.05
N ASN A 545 -19.59 10.88 0.44
CA ASN A 545 -20.73 11.05 1.33
C ASN A 545 -20.56 10.21 2.60
N TYR A 546 -21.20 10.65 3.69
CA TYR A 546 -21.34 9.87 4.92
C TYR A 546 -22.73 10.03 5.52
N VAL A 547 -23.15 9.08 6.36
CA VAL A 547 -24.31 9.19 7.25
C VAL A 547 -24.06 8.49 8.57
N ILE A 548 -24.62 9.03 9.64
CA ILE A 548 -24.58 8.44 10.98
C ILE A 548 -26.00 8.12 11.43
N TRP A 549 -26.41 6.86 11.24
CA TRP A 549 -27.66 6.30 11.74
C TRP A 549 -27.53 5.90 13.22
N ASP A 550 -28.64 5.96 13.95
CA ASP A 550 -28.71 5.49 15.32
C ASP A 550 -30.15 5.12 15.72
N ASN A 551 -30.29 4.22 16.69
CA ASN A 551 -31.59 3.89 17.32
C ASN A 551 -31.73 4.48 18.74
N ILE A 552 -30.86 5.44 19.11
CA ILE A 552 -30.82 6.05 20.45
C ILE A 552 -31.34 7.49 20.49
N GLY A 553 -31.76 8.03 19.35
CA GLY A 553 -32.39 9.34 19.24
C GLY A 553 -31.41 10.52 19.23
N LEU A 554 -30.23 10.36 18.62
CA LEU A 554 -29.29 11.46 18.44
C LEU A 554 -29.89 12.57 17.58
N GLN A 555 -29.64 13.81 17.95
CA GLN A 555 -30.07 14.96 17.15
C GLN A 555 -29.37 14.94 15.78
N LYS A 556 -30.13 15.20 14.71
CA LYS A 556 -29.63 15.40 13.35
C LYS A 556 -28.83 16.71 13.26
N ASP A 557 -27.60 16.63 12.78
CA ASP A 557 -26.71 17.77 12.53
C ASP A 557 -25.93 17.55 11.21
N ASP A 558 -26.42 18.15 10.13
CA ASP A 558 -25.85 17.97 8.80
C ASP A 558 -24.66 18.90 8.59
N LYS A 559 -23.49 18.34 8.25
CA LYS A 559 -22.25 19.11 8.05
C LYS A 559 -21.23 18.35 7.21
N ASN A 560 -20.24 19.05 6.69
CA ASN A 560 -19.13 18.41 5.98
C ASN A 560 -18.01 18.06 6.96
N ILE A 561 -17.54 16.81 6.91
CA ILE A 561 -16.55 16.28 7.86
C ILE A 561 -15.35 15.73 7.10
N PRO A 562 -14.10 16.11 7.44
CA PRO A 562 -12.93 15.42 6.92
C PRO A 562 -12.70 14.09 7.63
N ALA A 563 -12.13 13.12 6.91
CA ALA A 563 -11.97 11.74 7.41
C ALA A 563 -11.30 11.66 8.78
N TYR A 564 -10.22 12.43 8.99
CA TYR A 564 -9.51 12.50 10.28
C TYR A 564 -10.34 13.07 11.46
N GLN A 565 -11.56 13.57 11.24
CA GLN A 565 -12.46 14.04 12.30
C GLN A 565 -13.67 13.11 12.54
N LEU A 566 -13.92 12.12 11.69
CA LEU A 566 -15.17 11.34 11.73
C LEU A 566 -15.39 10.65 13.07
N MET A 567 -14.42 9.85 13.51
CA MET A 567 -14.55 9.13 14.78
C MET A 567 -14.63 10.09 15.97
N SER A 568 -13.87 11.19 15.96
CA SER A 568 -13.98 12.19 17.04
C SER A 568 -15.38 12.81 17.13
N GLU A 569 -16.05 13.02 15.99
CA GLU A 569 -17.42 13.52 15.93
C GLU A 569 -18.42 12.48 16.45
N VAL A 570 -18.29 11.22 16.02
CA VAL A 570 -19.14 10.11 16.49
C VAL A 570 -19.03 9.97 18.00
N LEU A 571 -17.81 9.89 18.52
CA LEU A 571 -17.56 9.79 19.96
C LEU A 571 -18.11 11.01 20.72
N ASN A 572 -17.98 12.23 20.16
CA ASN A 572 -18.51 13.44 20.81
C ASN A 572 -20.04 13.46 20.88
N ARG A 573 -20.73 12.99 19.83
CA ARG A 573 -22.19 12.84 19.83
C ARG A 573 -22.66 11.78 20.83
N LEU A 574 -21.80 10.81 21.10
CA LEU A 574 -21.98 9.79 22.13
C LEU A 574 -21.45 10.20 23.51
N ASP A 575 -20.99 11.45 23.67
CA ASP A 575 -20.41 11.95 24.92
C ASP A 575 -19.34 10.99 25.49
N ILE A 576 -18.57 10.41 24.56
CA ILE A 576 -17.41 9.57 24.79
C ILE A 576 -16.15 10.40 24.50
N HIS A 577 -15.29 10.47 25.51
CA HIS A 577 -13.98 11.11 25.48
C HIS A 577 -12.92 10.04 25.72
N SER A 578 -12.35 9.51 24.65
CA SER A 578 -11.29 8.50 24.72
C SER A 578 -10.39 8.58 23.51
N GLY A 579 -9.10 8.33 23.71
CA GLY A 579 -8.06 8.43 22.68
C GLY A 579 -7.51 9.85 22.53
N THR A 580 -6.19 9.95 22.47
CA THR A 580 -5.41 11.20 22.55
C THR A 580 -5.75 12.16 21.42
N VAL A 581 -5.78 11.65 20.18
CA VAL A 581 -6.05 12.47 18.99
C VAL A 581 -7.55 12.82 18.89
N PHE A 582 -8.44 11.91 19.29
CA PHE A 582 -9.89 12.18 19.30
C PHE A 582 -10.25 13.25 20.34
N ASN A 583 -9.74 13.12 21.57
CA ASN A 583 -9.88 14.14 22.61
C ASN A 583 -9.30 15.49 22.14
N TYR A 584 -8.16 15.47 21.44
CA TYR A 584 -7.59 16.67 20.85
C TYR A 584 -8.56 17.36 19.88
N HIS A 585 -9.19 16.60 18.99
CA HIS A 585 -10.20 17.14 18.07
C HIS A 585 -11.40 17.73 18.81
N GLN A 586 -11.96 17.00 19.76
CA GLN A 586 -13.13 17.43 20.54
C GLN A 586 -12.85 18.73 21.32
N GLN A 587 -11.66 18.86 21.92
CA GLN A 587 -11.32 19.98 22.78
C GLN A 587 -10.74 21.20 22.05
N ARG A 588 -10.12 21.02 20.86
CA ARG A 588 -9.31 22.06 20.22
C ARG A 588 -9.73 22.42 18.80
N LYS A 589 -10.73 21.74 18.22
CA LYS A 589 -11.32 22.13 16.93
C LYS A 589 -11.78 23.60 17.01
N GLY A 590 -11.39 24.38 15.99
CA GLY A 590 -11.69 25.82 15.91
C GLY A 590 -10.69 26.74 16.62
N THR A 591 -9.70 26.21 17.36
CA THR A 591 -8.64 27.05 17.95
C THR A 591 -7.64 27.55 16.88
N LYS A 592 -7.00 28.69 17.12
CA LYS A 592 -6.08 29.34 16.16
C LYS A 592 -4.95 28.44 15.68
N ASN A 593 -4.41 27.60 16.56
CA ASN A 593 -3.25 26.74 16.28
C ASN A 593 -3.65 25.28 16.01
N TYR A 594 -4.93 25.00 15.77
CA TYR A 594 -5.46 23.63 15.68
C TYR A 594 -4.69 22.70 14.72
N LEU A 595 -4.27 23.17 13.54
CA LEU A 595 -3.53 22.32 12.61
C LEU A 595 -2.02 22.23 12.93
N SER A 596 -1.40 23.30 13.43
CA SER A 596 0.03 23.25 13.81
C SER A 596 0.27 22.45 15.09
N ASP A 597 -0.67 22.54 16.04
CA ASP A 597 -0.61 21.75 17.28
C ASP A 597 -0.88 20.26 16.97
N LEU A 598 -1.75 19.95 16.01
CA LEU A 598 -2.00 18.57 15.54
C LEU A 598 -0.76 17.97 14.87
N GLU A 599 -0.05 18.74 14.04
CA GLU A 599 1.21 18.29 13.41
C GLU A 599 2.25 17.89 14.47
N LEU A 600 2.42 18.72 15.50
CA LEU A 600 3.32 18.45 16.61
C LEU A 600 2.89 17.21 17.41
N LEU A 601 1.60 17.08 17.71
CA LEU A 601 1.05 15.92 18.44
C LEU A 601 1.23 14.62 17.66
N GLN A 602 0.90 14.64 16.36
CA GLN A 602 1.04 13.48 15.48
C GLN A 602 2.50 13.06 15.31
N TYR A 603 3.42 14.03 15.21
CA TYR A 603 4.85 13.75 15.24
C TYR A 603 5.27 13.13 16.57
N ASP A 604 4.83 13.69 17.71
CA ASP A 604 5.18 13.17 19.05
C ASP A 604 4.77 11.70 19.24
N ILE A 605 3.57 11.35 18.80
CA ILE A 605 2.99 10.00 18.90
C ILE A 605 3.75 9.00 18.02
N LEU A 606 4.01 9.34 16.75
CA LEU A 606 4.54 8.39 15.77
C LEU A 606 6.07 8.38 15.69
N TYR A 607 6.73 9.53 15.73
CA TYR A 607 8.17 9.65 15.42
C TYR A 607 8.99 10.30 16.54
N GLY A 608 8.33 10.96 17.48
CA GLY A 608 8.96 11.72 18.55
C GLY A 608 9.30 10.88 19.78
N LYS A 609 9.17 11.52 20.95
CA LYS A 609 9.48 10.98 22.27
C LYS A 609 8.22 10.56 23.04
N GLN A 610 7.04 10.66 22.42
CA GLN A 610 5.75 10.34 23.04
C GLN A 610 5.58 11.03 24.39
N TYR A 611 5.91 12.33 24.45
CA TYR A 611 5.72 13.12 25.66
C TYR A 611 4.26 13.16 26.09
N VAL A 612 3.32 13.16 25.13
CA VAL A 612 1.89 13.18 25.43
C VAL A 612 1.46 11.99 26.29
N TYR A 613 2.03 10.81 26.09
CA TYR A 613 1.64 9.62 26.86
C TYR A 613 2.24 9.57 28.27
N ASN A 614 3.22 10.42 28.60
CA ASN A 614 3.90 10.42 29.90
C ASN A 614 4.36 9.00 30.37
N GLY A 615 4.79 8.16 29.41
CA GLY A 615 5.23 6.78 29.67
C GLY A 615 4.12 5.73 29.78
N LYS A 616 2.87 6.09 29.51
CA LYS A 616 1.69 5.21 29.50
C LYS A 616 1.05 5.18 28.12
N ALA A 617 1.74 4.61 27.14
CA ALA A 617 1.19 4.48 25.80
C ALA A 617 -0.09 3.62 25.82
N PRO A 618 -1.15 4.00 25.07
CA PRO A 618 -2.41 3.24 25.01
C PRO A 618 -2.24 1.80 24.51
N ILE A 619 -1.20 1.57 23.71
CA ILE A 619 -0.84 0.25 23.20
C ILE A 619 0.67 0.13 23.07
N THR A 620 1.21 -1.01 23.48
CA THR A 620 2.65 -1.34 23.39
C THR A 620 2.94 -2.57 22.54
N GLU A 621 1.95 -3.43 22.34
CA GLU A 621 1.99 -4.64 21.52
C GLU A 621 0.58 -4.94 21.02
N GLY A 622 0.48 -5.66 19.90
CA GLY A 622 -0.81 -6.11 19.39
C GLY A 622 -1.21 -7.47 19.96
N HIS A 623 -2.51 -7.73 20.04
CA HIS A 623 -3.08 -8.93 20.66
C HIS A 623 -4.16 -9.61 19.79
N MET A 624 -4.29 -9.17 18.54
CA MET A 624 -5.39 -9.55 17.66
C MET A 624 -5.34 -11.03 17.25
N VAL A 625 -6.52 -11.66 17.17
CA VAL A 625 -6.72 -13.00 16.62
C VAL A 625 -7.38 -12.93 15.24
N MET A 626 -6.95 -13.78 14.30
CA MET A 626 -7.57 -13.86 12.97
C MET A 626 -8.85 -14.72 12.99
N GLY A 627 -9.95 -14.09 12.57
CA GLY A 627 -11.30 -14.66 12.49
C GLY A 627 -11.91 -15.02 13.85
N ILE A 628 -13.23 -15.16 13.89
CA ILE A 628 -13.96 -15.52 15.11
C ILE A 628 -14.23 -17.05 15.20
N ARG A 629 -14.61 -17.69 14.09
CA ARG A 629 -14.99 -19.11 14.04
C ARG A 629 -13.80 -20.07 13.90
N ASN A 630 -13.84 -21.17 14.66
CA ASN A 630 -12.87 -22.27 14.53
C ASN A 630 -13.20 -23.12 13.31
N VAL A 631 -12.17 -23.54 12.59
CA VAL A 631 -12.29 -24.67 11.67
C VAL A 631 -12.22 -25.96 12.48
N SER A 632 -13.10 -26.91 12.18
CA SER A 632 -13.13 -28.21 12.85
C SER A 632 -13.29 -29.33 11.83
N LEU A 633 -12.76 -30.51 12.17
CA LEU A 633 -13.00 -31.77 11.48
C LEU A 633 -13.96 -32.64 12.32
N SER A 634 -14.85 -33.34 11.63
CA SER A 634 -15.83 -34.25 12.25
C SER A 634 -15.66 -35.70 11.78
N SER A 635 -15.39 -35.93 10.50
CA SER A 635 -15.18 -37.30 9.98
C SER A 635 -14.33 -37.34 8.72
N ILE A 636 -13.88 -38.55 8.37
CA ILE A 636 -13.07 -38.84 7.19
C ILE A 636 -13.61 -40.08 6.48
N VAL A 637 -13.68 -40.04 5.15
CA VAL A 637 -14.19 -41.16 4.33
C VAL A 637 -13.24 -41.43 3.16
N PRO A 638 -12.77 -42.67 2.93
CA PRO A 638 -11.93 -43.00 1.79
C PRO A 638 -12.68 -42.84 0.46
N GLN A 639 -12.00 -42.34 -0.58
CA GLN A 639 -12.56 -42.21 -1.93
C GLN A 639 -12.27 -43.45 -2.78
N LEU A 640 -13.17 -43.75 -3.75
CA LEU A 640 -13.06 -44.91 -4.64
C LEU A 640 -11.78 -44.90 -5.51
N ASN A 641 -11.31 -43.71 -5.92
CA ASN A 641 -10.23 -43.54 -6.90
C ASN A 641 -8.90 -43.07 -6.27
N SER A 642 -8.68 -43.34 -4.97
CA SER A 642 -7.58 -42.82 -4.12
C SER A 642 -7.87 -41.47 -3.42
N GLY A 643 -7.33 -41.31 -2.21
CA GLY A 643 -7.53 -40.14 -1.35
C GLY A 643 -8.70 -40.25 -0.37
N TYR A 644 -9.03 -39.13 0.28
CA TYR A 644 -10.02 -39.06 1.36
C TYR A 644 -10.95 -37.85 1.21
N SER A 645 -12.17 -37.95 1.71
CA SER A 645 -13.09 -36.81 1.92
C SER A 645 -13.11 -36.48 3.39
N LEU A 646 -12.75 -35.26 3.75
CA LEU A 646 -12.82 -34.72 5.10
C LEU A 646 -14.10 -33.92 5.25
N TYR A 647 -14.81 -34.16 6.36
CA TYR A 647 -16.01 -33.44 6.74
C TYR A 647 -15.77 -32.64 8.02
N GLY A 648 -16.44 -31.51 8.15
CA GLY A 648 -16.26 -30.59 9.28
C GLY A 648 -17.08 -29.32 9.13
N GLU A 649 -16.62 -28.24 9.74
CA GLU A 649 -17.31 -26.94 9.75
C GLU A 649 -16.34 -25.79 9.46
N ASN A 650 -16.92 -24.70 8.92
CA ASN A 650 -16.24 -23.42 8.66
C ASN A 650 -15.07 -23.50 7.67
N PHE A 651 -15.09 -24.48 6.77
CA PHE A 651 -14.14 -24.48 5.66
C PHE A 651 -14.43 -23.32 4.71
N THR A 652 -13.37 -22.82 4.09
CA THR A 652 -13.46 -21.87 2.98
C THR A 652 -12.53 -22.33 1.87
N LYS A 653 -12.56 -21.65 0.72
CA LYS A 653 -11.58 -21.87 -0.35
C LYS A 653 -10.13 -21.62 0.08
N TYR A 654 -9.93 -21.00 1.24
CA TYR A 654 -8.63 -20.72 1.85
C TYR A 654 -8.20 -21.76 2.89
N SER A 655 -9.01 -22.79 3.11
CA SER A 655 -8.64 -23.91 3.96
C SER A 655 -7.60 -24.80 3.27
N ARG A 656 -6.52 -25.12 3.97
CA ARG A 656 -5.45 -26.04 3.54
C ARG A 656 -5.30 -27.15 4.55
N VAL A 657 -5.14 -28.37 4.07
CA VAL A 657 -5.00 -29.55 4.92
C VAL A 657 -3.54 -29.93 5.03
N TYR A 658 -3.10 -30.20 6.25
CA TYR A 658 -1.75 -30.64 6.59
C TYR A 658 -1.84 -32.03 7.21
N VAL A 659 -0.94 -32.92 6.80
CA VAL A 659 -0.77 -34.26 7.37
C VAL A 659 0.67 -34.37 7.84
N ASN A 660 0.86 -34.62 9.15
CA ASN A 660 2.17 -34.64 9.82
C ASN A 660 3.01 -33.37 9.53
N GLY A 661 2.34 -32.22 9.45
CA GLY A 661 2.97 -30.93 9.15
C GLY A 661 3.17 -30.65 7.66
N GLU A 662 2.97 -31.62 6.76
CA GLU A 662 3.15 -31.43 5.32
C GLU A 662 1.83 -31.07 4.64
N LYS A 663 1.83 -29.96 3.88
CA LYS A 663 0.68 -29.49 3.12
C LYS A 663 0.25 -30.50 2.05
N GLN A 664 -1.01 -30.90 2.08
CA GLN A 664 -1.59 -31.85 1.14
C GLN A 664 -2.26 -31.15 -0.05
N LYS A 665 -2.32 -31.85 -1.18
CA LYS A 665 -3.11 -31.43 -2.34
C LYS A 665 -4.59 -31.67 -2.04
N SER A 666 -5.32 -30.58 -1.88
CA SER A 666 -6.74 -30.62 -1.50
C SER A 666 -7.62 -29.78 -2.43
N SER A 667 -8.87 -30.20 -2.62
CA SER A 667 -9.92 -29.41 -3.27
C SER A 667 -11.03 -29.06 -2.27
N PHE A 668 -11.30 -27.77 -2.13
CA PHE A 668 -12.45 -27.26 -1.39
C PHE A 668 -13.72 -27.53 -2.21
N LEU A 669 -14.72 -28.16 -1.61
CA LEU A 669 -16.02 -28.37 -2.25
C LEU A 669 -17.08 -27.41 -1.70
N ASN A 670 -17.19 -27.32 -0.37
CA ASN A 670 -18.07 -26.40 0.33
C ASN A 670 -17.60 -26.22 1.77
N ASN A 671 -18.32 -25.41 2.54
CA ASN A 671 -18.01 -25.08 3.93
C ASN A 671 -18.01 -26.25 4.93
N THR A 672 -18.36 -27.46 4.50
CA THR A 672 -18.35 -28.67 5.33
C THR A 672 -17.56 -29.83 4.73
N ARG A 673 -16.97 -29.68 3.53
CA ARG A 673 -16.23 -30.75 2.86
C ARG A 673 -14.99 -30.29 2.10
N ILE A 674 -13.88 -30.97 2.37
CA ILE A 674 -12.61 -30.87 1.61
C ILE A 674 -12.21 -32.26 1.14
N ASN A 675 -11.80 -32.40 -0.12
CA ASN A 675 -11.27 -33.64 -0.66
C ASN A 675 -9.74 -33.59 -0.73
N LEU A 676 -9.08 -34.65 -0.29
CA LEU A 676 -7.65 -34.90 -0.47
C LEU A 676 -7.45 -35.81 -1.68
N SER A 677 -6.63 -35.38 -2.63
CA SER A 677 -6.28 -36.18 -3.81
C SER A 677 -4.95 -36.88 -3.56
N GLU A 678 -4.88 -38.19 -3.80
CA GLU A 678 -3.62 -38.97 -3.79
C GLU A 678 -2.92 -39.02 -2.41
N THR A 679 -3.59 -38.61 -1.32
CA THR A 679 -3.07 -38.74 0.05
C THR A 679 -3.30 -40.16 0.58
N GLU A 680 -2.22 -40.81 0.99
CA GLU A 680 -2.27 -42.05 1.78
C GLU A 680 -2.11 -41.72 3.26
N LEU A 681 -3.02 -42.24 4.10
CA LEU A 681 -3.00 -42.06 5.54
C LEU A 681 -2.68 -43.39 6.24
N LYS A 682 -1.87 -43.30 7.29
CA LYS A 682 -1.55 -44.40 8.21
C LYS A 682 -2.08 -44.10 9.59
N ASP A 683 -2.43 -45.14 10.34
CA ASP A 683 -2.82 -44.97 11.73
C ASP A 683 -1.69 -44.26 12.51
N GLY A 684 -2.07 -43.21 13.24
CA GLY A 684 -1.16 -42.33 13.95
C GLY A 684 -0.85 -41.01 13.22
N ASP A 685 -1.19 -40.88 11.93
CA ASP A 685 -1.01 -39.63 11.20
C ASP A 685 -1.85 -38.51 11.83
N VAL A 686 -1.27 -37.31 11.92
CA VAL A 686 -1.91 -36.12 12.49
C VAL A 686 -2.38 -35.21 11.37
N ILE A 687 -3.68 -34.94 11.33
CA ILE A 687 -4.35 -34.08 10.37
C ILE A 687 -4.71 -32.75 11.02
N GLN A 688 -4.44 -31.65 10.33
CA GLN A 688 -4.83 -30.31 10.76
C GLN A 688 -5.29 -29.48 9.56
N VAL A 689 -6.22 -28.55 9.78
CA VAL A 689 -6.70 -27.64 8.73
C VAL A 689 -6.29 -26.22 9.09
N GLY A 690 -5.53 -25.58 8.21
CA GLY A 690 -5.14 -24.19 8.32
C GLY A 690 -6.01 -23.28 7.46
N GLN A 691 -6.44 -22.15 8.01
CA GLN A 691 -6.90 -21.01 7.21
C GLN A 691 -5.69 -20.16 6.84
N VAL A 692 -5.46 -20.02 5.53
CA VAL A 692 -4.26 -19.36 5.02
C VAL A 692 -4.59 -18.16 4.14
N GLY A 693 -3.87 -17.07 4.37
CA GLY A 693 -3.88 -15.89 3.52
C GLY A 693 -3.03 -16.05 2.26
N SER A 694 -2.67 -14.91 1.67
CA SER A 694 -1.79 -14.90 0.50
C SER A 694 -0.38 -15.38 0.85
N SER A 695 0.31 -15.94 -0.15
CA SER A 695 1.64 -16.58 0.03
C SER A 695 1.66 -17.69 1.09
N ASP A 696 0.52 -18.36 1.31
CA ASP A 696 0.34 -19.41 2.33
C ASP A 696 0.64 -18.95 3.77
N THR A 697 0.47 -17.65 4.07
CA THR A 697 0.55 -17.14 5.45
C THR A 697 -0.51 -17.83 6.30
N ILE A 698 -0.12 -18.55 7.35
CA ILE A 698 -1.07 -19.23 8.22
C ILE A 698 -1.67 -18.22 9.20
N PHE A 699 -2.98 -18.03 9.12
CA PHE A 699 -3.70 -17.18 10.05
C PHE A 699 -4.21 -17.96 11.26
N ARG A 700 -4.68 -19.20 11.04
CA ARG A 700 -5.25 -20.03 12.09
C ARG A 700 -5.17 -21.51 11.73
N MET A 701 -5.01 -22.36 12.73
CA MET A 701 -5.06 -23.80 12.61
C MET A 701 -6.20 -24.37 13.47
N SER A 702 -6.85 -25.42 12.96
CA SER A 702 -7.79 -26.25 13.72
C SER A 702 -7.07 -27.00 14.85
N ASP A 703 -7.82 -27.68 15.71
CA ASP A 703 -7.24 -28.73 16.55
C ASP A 703 -6.54 -29.80 15.67
N LYS A 704 -5.59 -30.51 16.25
CA LYS A 704 -4.95 -31.70 15.68
C LYS A 704 -5.90 -32.89 15.78
N TYR A 705 -5.99 -33.68 14.71
CA TYR A 705 -6.82 -34.87 14.64
C TYR A 705 -5.97 -36.08 14.27
N THR A 706 -5.88 -37.08 15.14
CA THR A 706 -5.15 -38.31 14.83
C THR A 706 -6.04 -39.27 14.06
N TYR A 707 -5.56 -39.74 12.90
CA TYR A 707 -6.21 -40.78 12.14
C TYR A 707 -5.98 -42.15 12.80
N GLN A 708 -7.06 -42.85 13.17
CA GLN A 708 -7.01 -44.19 13.76
C GLN A 708 -8.21 -45.02 13.30
N ASN A 709 -7.95 -46.21 12.75
CA ASN A 709 -8.97 -47.18 12.34
C ASN A 709 -10.06 -46.56 11.43
N GLY A 710 -9.67 -45.67 10.50
CA GLY A 710 -10.61 -45.00 9.61
C GLY A 710 -11.39 -43.83 10.24
N GLN A 711 -11.08 -43.43 11.46
CA GLN A 711 -11.74 -42.33 12.18
C GLN A 711 -10.75 -41.24 12.57
N LEU A 712 -11.28 -40.07 12.94
CA LEU A 712 -10.51 -38.94 13.47
C LEU A 712 -10.71 -38.83 14.98
N VAL A 713 -9.61 -38.83 15.72
CA VAL A 713 -9.59 -38.58 17.17
C VAL A 713 -9.06 -37.17 17.41
N LYS A 714 -9.94 -36.28 17.89
CA LYS A 714 -9.60 -34.88 18.18
C LYS A 714 -8.68 -34.77 19.39
N GLN A 715 -7.61 -33.97 19.27
CA GLN A 715 -6.77 -33.57 20.40
C GLN A 715 -7.18 -32.16 20.84
N GLU A 716 -8.00 -32.06 21.89
CA GLU A 716 -8.51 -30.77 22.34
C GLU A 716 -7.42 -29.83 22.84
N GLY A 717 -7.59 -28.53 22.59
CA GLY A 717 -6.66 -27.49 23.05
C GLY A 717 -5.39 -27.38 22.21
N THR A 718 -5.40 -27.94 20.99
CA THR A 718 -4.25 -27.89 20.07
C THR A 718 -4.47 -26.98 18.87
N ALA A 719 -5.66 -26.37 18.75
CA ALA A 719 -5.94 -25.27 17.84
C ALA A 719 -5.09 -24.02 18.17
N THR A 720 -5.10 -23.04 17.27
CA THR A 720 -4.50 -21.72 17.52
C THR A 720 -4.88 -21.16 18.89
N ASP A 721 -3.87 -20.73 19.65
CA ASP A 721 -4.03 -20.15 20.97
C ASP A 721 -4.54 -18.71 20.86
N LYS A 722 -5.83 -18.52 21.17
CA LYS A 722 -6.48 -17.20 21.10
C LYS A 722 -6.04 -16.22 22.20
N SER A 723 -5.23 -16.66 23.16
CA SER A 723 -4.65 -15.76 24.17
C SER A 723 -3.40 -15.03 23.67
N LYS A 724 -2.89 -15.41 22.49
CA LYS A 724 -1.72 -14.80 21.85
C LYS A 724 -2.13 -14.10 20.57
N SER A 725 -1.40 -13.04 20.24
CA SER A 725 -1.52 -12.40 18.93
C SER A 725 -1.29 -13.40 17.80
N TRP A 726 -1.94 -13.19 16.67
CA TRP A 726 -1.73 -13.99 15.47
C TRP A 726 -0.28 -13.95 14.95
N VAL A 727 0.48 -12.89 15.24
CA VAL A 727 1.90 -12.78 14.84
C VAL A 727 2.85 -13.57 15.73
N ASP A 728 2.41 -13.93 16.94
CA ASP A 728 3.21 -14.68 17.94
C ASP A 728 2.87 -16.17 17.95
N GLN A 729 2.16 -16.65 16.92
CA GLN A 729 1.78 -18.05 16.78
C GLN A 729 2.93 -18.83 16.15
N ASP A 730 3.36 -19.89 16.83
CA ASP A 730 4.28 -20.88 16.28
C ASP A 730 3.50 -22.11 15.82
N TYR A 731 3.42 -22.31 14.50
CA TYR A 731 2.79 -23.48 13.91
C TYR A 731 3.85 -24.51 13.51
N ASP A 732 3.67 -25.75 14.00
CA ASP A 732 4.53 -26.89 13.68
C ASP A 732 4.14 -27.51 12.32
N VAL A 733 4.36 -26.75 11.25
CA VAL A 733 4.09 -27.16 9.86
C VAL A 733 5.22 -26.72 8.93
N ASN A 734 5.55 -27.56 7.94
CA ASN A 734 6.68 -27.37 7.01
C ASN A 734 6.26 -26.85 5.64
#